data_AF-A0A7C4U800-F1
#
_entry.id   AF-A0A7C4U800-F1
#
_cell.length_a   1.000
_cell.length_b   1.000
_cell.length_c   1.000
_cell.angle_alpha   90.00
_cell.angle_beta   90.00
_cell.angle_gamma   90.00
#
_symmetry.space_group_name_H-M   'P 1'
#
loop_
_entity.id
_entity.type
_entity.pdbx_description
1 polymer ?
#
loop_
_entity_poly.entity_id
_entity_poly.type
_entity_poly.pdbx_seq_one_letter_code
_entity_poly.pdbx_strand_id
1 'polypeptide(L)'
;MNEKPIEQFRPPMEQVEIIQRIECPEDKEDFEGQKVLVIGGPDAHGVSMAVTSAQYLEKRGAEAVIYVGSPVIREGKGATHPGAFYTKTIPELNVKGYDRVVIADIPLDFRDLKNSERQLISLTGKLDSDREKRKLPKILKPVIFLDHHSTTIFEEAWKPEIGQTPPPKNLESHGYILKTVGKAELCRLGSEPSKIARIGAICDRDPATLPITEEEMMLARGLDAAVRPDPDDERPKLPKNATEEEKQIYLEQLQSWEDRAQARLEEAVRRLKAEDWDYFKKEAERINKIEIPTASGFGQIIIVDTQDLTSKFAVMKIMEMAIENSSIEKSPYAIGILRELSDIKMGREPADVITIIRHWTREDLPSVEEVITHHFGKEFIEKYKVYGAKNAKTMRLPVNDRETAKIAAELVEVFAGREMPDFSQVKSVVMCGDPNSGKSVYSTIFREALKTLGVRVKHLDLDKAAPTPQWYLEAEIAAKEAELLFSQGMLSQEKLDEAKRNLEEAAEKRRAMKRPWSLDLAEEAKQELLAAARDENVDFVIGDIGGGKIKKDEKGRIVKITRLTAENARILEGTDAVIIVSNNPQGAAEWKKLIETGVDPETGVRINRDKPIQIIGIYQSILEGNIQETATGEKTGIITNLDRGKAEKKYNPAIFTTAIFVSEAVERRKQ
;
A
#
# COMPACT_ATOMS: atom_id res chain seq x y z
N MET A 1 3.60 -45.90 9.38
CA MET A 1 4.06 -45.88 7.97
C MET A 1 5.21 -44.90 7.90
N ASN A 2 6.27 -45.25 7.18
CA ASN A 2 7.58 -44.59 7.21
C ASN A 2 7.53 -43.08 6.93
N GLU A 3 7.95 -42.28 7.91
CA GLU A 3 8.30 -40.87 7.75
C GLU A 3 9.62 -40.78 6.98
N LYS A 4 9.60 -40.18 5.79
CA LYS A 4 10.83 -39.74 5.12
C LYS A 4 11.16 -38.31 5.59
N PRO A 5 12.42 -37.98 5.90
CA PRO A 5 12.82 -36.62 6.20
C PRO A 5 12.71 -35.76 4.94
N ILE A 6 12.09 -34.60 5.06
CA ILE A 6 12.09 -33.56 4.02
C ILE A 6 13.50 -32.99 3.95
N GLU A 7 14.21 -33.30 2.85
CA GLU A 7 15.52 -32.72 2.52
C GLU A 7 15.38 -31.19 2.41
N GLN A 8 16.24 -30.47 3.14
CA GLN A 8 16.42 -29.04 2.99
C GLN A 8 16.99 -28.76 1.59
N PHE A 9 16.16 -28.14 0.75
CA PHE A 9 16.54 -27.68 -0.58
C PHE A 9 17.68 -26.65 -0.47
N ARG A 10 18.84 -26.96 -1.07
CA ARG A 10 19.93 -26.01 -1.29
C ARG A 10 19.88 -25.57 -2.76
N PRO A 11 19.59 -24.30 -3.07
CA PRO A 11 19.59 -23.85 -4.45
C PRO A 11 21.01 -23.90 -5.04
N PRO A 12 21.16 -24.12 -6.37
CA PRO A 12 22.45 -24.10 -7.03
C PRO A 12 22.97 -22.66 -7.09
N MET A 13 24.07 -22.39 -6.38
CA MET A 13 24.89 -21.20 -6.61
C MET A 13 25.66 -21.39 -7.91
N GLU A 14 25.17 -20.88 -9.03
CA GLU A 14 26.01 -20.61 -10.20
C GLU A 14 25.26 -19.70 -11.19
N GLN A 15 25.45 -18.39 -11.04
CA GLN A 15 25.37 -17.42 -12.14
C GLN A 15 26.08 -16.12 -11.71
N VAL A 16 27.42 -16.19 -11.66
CA VAL A 16 28.28 -15.02 -11.50
C VAL A 16 28.66 -14.50 -12.90
N GLU A 17 28.22 -13.28 -13.17
CA GLU A 17 28.78 -12.24 -14.03
C GLU A 17 29.33 -12.62 -15.41
N ILE A 18 28.51 -12.41 -16.45
CA ILE A 18 29.01 -11.88 -17.72
C ILE A 18 28.55 -10.41 -17.78
N ILE A 19 29.38 -9.50 -17.26
CA ILE A 19 29.26 -8.07 -17.61
C ILE A 19 29.72 -7.97 -19.07
N GLN A 20 28.78 -8.10 -20.01
CA GLN A 20 29.00 -7.63 -21.38
C GLN A 20 29.43 -6.18 -21.29
N ARG A 21 30.55 -5.80 -21.93
CA ARG A 21 30.94 -4.40 -22.09
C ARG A 21 29.79 -3.69 -22.82
N ILE A 22 28.92 -3.01 -22.08
CA ILE A 22 27.83 -2.23 -22.66
C ILE A 22 28.47 -1.12 -23.48
N GLU A 23 28.23 -1.14 -24.80
CA GLU A 23 28.69 -0.07 -25.65
C GLU A 23 27.96 1.22 -25.25
N CYS A 24 28.73 2.27 -24.96
CA CYS A 24 28.22 3.60 -24.64
C CYS A 24 28.43 4.48 -25.88
N PRO A 25 27.54 4.42 -26.90
CA PRO A 25 27.69 5.18 -28.14
C PRO A 25 27.83 6.68 -27.91
N GLU A 26 27.25 7.21 -26.82
CA GLU A 26 27.37 8.59 -26.37
C GLU A 26 28.81 9.03 -26.06
N ASP A 27 29.72 8.10 -25.72
CA ASP A 27 31.11 8.44 -25.41
C ASP A 27 31.86 8.99 -26.63
N LYS A 28 31.38 8.69 -27.84
CA LYS A 28 31.95 9.16 -29.12
C LYS A 28 31.47 10.56 -29.50
N GLU A 29 30.42 11.06 -28.86
CA GLU A 29 29.85 12.38 -29.14
C GLU A 29 30.63 13.48 -28.43
N ASP A 30 30.71 14.67 -29.04
CA ASP A 30 31.18 15.88 -28.38
C ASP A 30 29.99 16.59 -27.70
N PHE A 31 30.20 17.04 -26.46
CA PHE A 31 29.21 17.74 -25.64
C PHE A 31 29.71 19.12 -25.18
N GLU A 32 30.97 19.48 -25.42
CA GLU A 32 31.56 20.70 -24.88
C GLU A 32 30.82 21.95 -25.38
N GLY A 33 30.40 22.80 -24.44
CA GLY A 33 29.65 24.03 -24.72
C GLY A 33 28.21 23.84 -25.20
N GLN A 34 27.69 22.61 -25.23
CA GLN A 34 26.30 22.35 -25.63
C GLN A 34 25.34 22.54 -24.47
N LYS A 35 24.14 23.05 -24.75
CA LYS A 35 23.03 23.09 -23.80
C LYS A 35 22.14 21.88 -23.99
N VAL A 36 22.05 21.00 -22.99
CA VAL A 36 21.38 19.70 -23.09
C VAL A 36 20.21 19.62 -22.12
N LEU A 37 19.03 19.26 -22.63
CA LEU A 37 17.85 19.00 -21.80
C LEU A 37 17.84 17.51 -21.40
N VAL A 38 17.77 17.21 -20.11
CA VAL A 38 17.70 15.83 -19.59
C VAL A 38 16.34 15.60 -18.97
N ILE A 39 15.62 14.59 -19.44
CA ILE A 39 14.27 14.23 -19.02
C ILE A 39 14.35 12.86 -18.38
N GLY A 40 13.97 12.75 -17.11
CA GLY A 40 13.83 11.49 -16.39
C GLY A 40 12.36 11.13 -16.18
N GLY A 41 12.07 9.85 -15.98
CA GLY A 41 10.83 9.43 -15.33
C GLY A 41 10.63 10.18 -14.00
N PRO A 42 9.38 10.51 -13.61
CA PRO A 42 9.11 11.31 -12.42
C PRO A 42 9.20 10.52 -11.11
N ASP A 43 9.51 9.23 -11.18
CA ASP A 43 9.79 8.41 -10.00
C ASP A 43 11.28 8.54 -9.59
N ALA A 44 11.64 7.85 -8.51
CA ALA A 44 12.97 7.96 -7.94
C ALA A 44 14.07 7.40 -8.86
N HIS A 45 13.75 6.39 -9.65
CA HIS A 45 14.70 5.78 -10.57
C HIS A 45 14.97 6.74 -11.74
N GLY A 46 13.92 7.23 -12.41
CA GLY A 46 14.05 8.18 -13.51
C GLY A 46 14.72 9.49 -13.11
N VAL A 47 14.40 10.01 -11.92
CA VAL A 47 15.08 11.19 -11.34
C VAL A 47 16.58 10.91 -11.12
N SER A 48 16.93 9.74 -10.59
CA SER A 48 18.33 9.34 -10.37
C SER A 48 19.12 9.22 -11.69
N MET A 49 18.48 8.64 -12.71
CA MET A 49 19.07 8.48 -14.04
C MET A 49 19.28 9.83 -14.73
N ALA A 50 18.32 10.76 -14.59
CA ALA A 50 18.45 12.11 -15.10
C ALA A 50 19.57 12.89 -14.41
N VAL A 51 19.65 12.83 -13.07
CA VAL A 51 20.72 13.51 -12.30
C VAL A 51 22.09 12.95 -12.68
N THR A 52 22.24 11.62 -12.76
CA THR A 52 23.53 11.01 -13.10
C THR A 52 23.93 11.33 -14.54
N SER A 53 22.97 11.33 -15.48
CA SER A 53 23.23 11.73 -16.87
C SER A 53 23.62 13.20 -16.99
N ALA A 54 23.01 14.10 -16.21
CA ALA A 54 23.40 15.51 -16.14
C ALA A 54 24.83 15.68 -15.59
N GLN A 55 25.19 14.98 -14.52
CA GLN A 55 26.56 15.00 -13.99
C GLN A 55 27.60 14.51 -15.02
N TYR A 56 27.28 13.47 -15.79
CA TYR A 56 28.12 13.01 -16.90
C TYR A 56 28.32 14.11 -17.96
N LEU A 57 27.24 14.77 -18.38
CA LEU A 57 27.28 15.86 -19.36
C LEU A 57 28.10 17.06 -18.87
N GLU A 58 27.94 17.45 -17.61
CA GLU A 58 28.66 18.56 -16.98
C GLU A 58 30.16 18.28 -16.87
N LYS A 59 30.56 17.04 -16.53
CA LYS A 59 31.97 16.61 -16.57
C LYS A 59 32.58 16.73 -17.97
N ARG A 60 31.75 16.67 -19.02
CA ARG A 60 32.16 16.82 -20.43
C ARG A 60 31.93 18.23 -20.98
N GLY A 61 31.70 19.21 -20.12
CA GLY A 61 31.63 20.63 -20.49
C GLY A 61 30.30 21.10 -21.07
N ALA A 62 29.23 20.30 -20.97
CA ALA A 62 27.88 20.74 -21.35
C ALA A 62 27.16 21.49 -20.22
N GLU A 63 26.25 22.39 -20.59
CA GLU A 63 25.22 22.94 -19.70
C GLU A 63 24.03 21.98 -19.67
N ALA A 64 23.94 21.15 -18.62
CA ALA A 64 22.84 20.20 -18.45
C ALA A 64 21.67 20.83 -17.66
N VAL A 65 20.47 20.80 -18.24
CA VAL A 65 19.23 21.22 -17.58
C VAL A 65 18.33 20.02 -17.39
N ILE A 66 18.03 19.67 -16.14
CA ILE A 66 17.11 18.57 -15.82
C ILE A 66 15.68 19.11 -15.90
N TYR A 67 14.89 18.51 -16.78
CA TYR A 67 13.45 18.72 -16.83
C TYR A 67 12.79 17.78 -15.82
N VAL A 68 12.32 18.38 -14.73
CA VAL A 68 11.52 17.72 -13.69
C VAL A 68 10.02 17.95 -13.89
N GLY A 69 9.60 18.42 -15.07
CA GLY A 69 8.19 18.67 -15.34
C GLY A 69 7.46 17.34 -15.54
N SER A 70 6.77 16.87 -14.52
CA SER A 70 5.89 15.73 -14.70
C SER A 70 4.47 16.21 -15.03
N PRO A 71 3.88 15.81 -16.16
CA PRO A 71 2.43 15.89 -16.32
C PRO A 71 1.66 15.04 -15.29
N VAL A 72 2.33 14.21 -14.45
CA VAL A 72 1.74 13.58 -13.26
C VAL A 72 1.14 14.63 -12.35
N ILE A 73 1.87 15.75 -12.20
CA ILE A 73 1.48 16.86 -11.36
C ILE A 73 0.43 17.67 -12.11
N ARG A 74 0.73 18.15 -13.34
CA ARG A 74 -0.08 19.14 -14.09
C ARG A 74 -1.45 18.71 -14.65
N GLU A 75 -1.73 17.41 -14.76
CA GLU A 75 -2.99 16.96 -15.39
C GLU A 75 -3.73 15.87 -14.61
N GLY A 76 -3.16 15.37 -13.52
CA GLY A 76 -3.82 14.34 -12.72
C GLY A 76 -4.10 13.01 -13.38
N LYS A 77 -3.52 12.77 -14.55
CA LYS A 77 -3.50 11.48 -15.23
C LYS A 77 -2.03 11.13 -15.36
N GLY A 78 -1.60 10.16 -14.56
CA GLY A 78 -0.18 9.86 -14.31
C GLY A 78 0.70 9.93 -15.54
N ALA A 79 1.62 10.89 -15.58
CA ALA A 79 2.75 10.91 -16.50
C ALA A 79 3.90 10.00 -16.09
N THR A 80 3.63 9.01 -15.23
CA THR A 80 4.40 7.76 -15.25
C THR A 80 3.93 6.85 -16.38
N HIS A 81 2.81 7.16 -17.04
CA HIS A 81 2.34 6.37 -18.17
C HIS A 81 3.03 6.82 -19.47
N PRO A 82 3.80 5.95 -20.13
CA PRO A 82 4.41 6.22 -21.44
C PRO A 82 3.51 6.95 -22.43
N GLY A 83 2.25 6.49 -22.57
CA GLY A 83 1.28 7.12 -23.45
C GLY A 83 1.07 8.61 -23.21
N ALA A 84 0.98 9.07 -21.96
CA ALA A 84 0.81 10.49 -21.68
C ALA A 84 2.05 11.30 -22.08
N PHE A 85 3.24 10.76 -21.81
CA PHE A 85 4.50 11.40 -22.17
C PHE A 85 4.63 11.63 -23.68
N TYR A 86 4.41 10.58 -24.49
CA TYR A 86 4.53 10.70 -25.94
C TYR A 86 3.35 11.43 -26.60
N THR A 87 2.13 11.36 -26.06
CA THR A 87 0.96 12.00 -26.68
C THR A 87 0.76 13.46 -26.28
N LYS A 88 1.29 13.89 -25.13
CA LYS A 88 1.06 15.25 -24.59
C LYS A 88 2.34 16.01 -24.34
N THR A 89 3.29 15.40 -23.61
CA THR A 89 4.51 16.09 -23.18
C THR A 89 5.42 16.44 -24.35
N ILE A 90 5.83 15.46 -25.17
CA ILE A 90 6.74 15.73 -26.29
C ILE A 90 6.15 16.74 -27.30
N PRO A 91 4.86 16.67 -27.68
CA PRO A 91 4.24 17.67 -28.55
C PRO A 91 4.35 19.10 -28.02
N GLU A 92 4.19 19.31 -26.71
CA GLU A 92 4.19 20.64 -26.09
C GLU A 92 5.56 21.08 -25.55
N LEU A 93 6.53 20.16 -25.51
CA LEU A 93 7.86 20.43 -24.98
C LEU A 93 8.57 21.53 -25.77
N ASN A 94 8.97 22.59 -25.06
CA ASN A 94 9.75 23.69 -25.61
C ASN A 94 11.25 23.35 -25.57
N VAL A 95 11.82 23.05 -26.73
CA VAL A 95 13.25 22.73 -26.90
C VAL A 95 14.06 23.90 -27.48
N LYS A 96 13.50 25.11 -27.53
CA LYS A 96 14.18 26.30 -28.05
C LYS A 96 15.46 26.58 -27.25
N GLY A 97 16.59 26.73 -27.95
CA GLY A 97 17.89 27.01 -27.34
C GLY A 97 18.65 25.79 -26.82
N TYR A 98 18.05 24.59 -26.87
CA TYR A 98 18.75 23.34 -26.56
C TYR A 98 19.39 22.74 -27.81
N ASP A 99 20.52 22.08 -27.61
CA ASP A 99 21.29 21.43 -28.67
C ASP A 99 20.98 19.95 -28.75
N ARG A 100 20.73 19.31 -27.60
CA ARG A 100 20.34 17.91 -27.48
C ARG A 100 19.26 17.70 -26.42
N VAL A 101 18.57 16.56 -26.52
CA VAL A 101 17.65 16.06 -25.50
C VAL A 101 18.05 14.64 -25.11
N VAL A 102 18.12 14.36 -23.81
CA VAL A 102 18.29 13.02 -23.24
C VAL A 102 16.98 12.63 -22.58
N ILE A 103 16.46 11.45 -22.87
CA ILE A 103 15.28 10.86 -22.24
C ILE A 103 15.78 9.59 -21.56
N ALA A 104 15.63 9.52 -20.24
CA ALA A 104 16.07 8.40 -19.44
C ALA A 104 14.90 7.81 -18.66
N ASP A 105 14.78 6.49 -18.71
CA ASP A 105 13.84 5.73 -17.88
C ASP A 105 12.37 6.14 -18.11
N ILE A 106 12.00 6.28 -19.38
CA ILE A 106 10.61 6.44 -19.80
C ILE A 106 10.39 5.43 -20.91
N PRO A 107 9.77 4.26 -20.66
CA PRO A 107 9.61 3.24 -21.68
C PRO A 107 8.68 3.73 -22.79
N LEU A 108 8.80 3.14 -23.99
CA LEU A 108 7.87 3.42 -25.09
C LEU A 108 6.44 3.01 -24.69
N ASP A 109 5.41 3.68 -25.24
CA ASP A 109 4.03 3.21 -25.04
C ASP A 109 3.81 1.92 -25.84
N PHE A 110 3.86 0.77 -25.16
CA PHE A 110 3.63 -0.54 -25.78
C PHE A 110 2.26 -0.68 -26.46
N ARG A 111 1.30 0.20 -26.15
CA ARG A 111 -0.02 0.25 -26.81
C ARG A 111 0.01 1.05 -28.11
N ASP A 112 1.01 1.92 -28.29
CA ASP A 112 1.20 2.76 -29.48
C ASP A 112 2.69 3.09 -29.69
N LEU A 113 3.47 2.06 -30.03
CA LEU A 113 4.91 2.18 -30.27
C LEU A 113 5.20 3.15 -31.43
N LYS A 114 4.40 3.09 -32.50
CA LYS A 114 4.53 3.96 -33.67
C LYS A 114 4.40 5.44 -33.31
N ASN A 115 3.47 5.80 -32.43
CA ASN A 115 3.40 7.17 -31.94
C ASN A 115 4.65 7.54 -31.14
N SER A 116 5.12 6.67 -30.25
CA SER A 116 6.31 6.93 -29.43
C SER A 116 7.53 7.24 -30.32
N GLU A 117 7.77 6.41 -31.34
CA GLU A 117 8.85 6.62 -32.33
C GLU A 117 8.67 7.91 -33.13
N ARG A 118 7.45 8.19 -33.62
CA ARG A 118 7.13 9.41 -34.36
C ARG A 118 7.44 10.66 -33.54
N GLN A 119 7.23 10.62 -32.23
CA GLN A 119 7.46 11.75 -31.33
C GLN A 119 8.96 11.97 -31.08
N LEU A 120 9.77 10.91 -30.97
CA LEU A 120 11.23 11.03 -30.95
C LEU A 120 11.78 11.66 -32.23
N ILE A 121 11.23 11.30 -33.39
CA ILE A 121 11.59 11.90 -34.69
C ILE A 121 11.15 13.36 -34.76
N SER A 122 9.93 13.67 -34.31
CA SER A 122 9.42 15.04 -34.23
C SER A 122 10.31 15.93 -33.38
N LEU A 123 10.79 15.42 -32.24
CA LEU A 123 11.71 16.11 -31.34
C LEU A 123 13.04 16.46 -32.02
N THR A 124 13.58 15.53 -32.80
CA THR A 124 14.76 15.77 -33.65
C THR A 124 14.51 16.94 -34.61
N GLY A 125 13.37 16.93 -35.31
CA GLY A 125 13.00 18.00 -36.24
C GLY A 125 12.83 19.37 -35.57
N LYS A 126 12.32 19.41 -34.33
CA LYS A 126 12.23 20.64 -33.52
C LYS A 126 13.61 21.20 -33.18
N LEU A 127 14.55 20.34 -32.77
CA LEU A 127 15.94 20.73 -32.45
C LEU A 127 16.66 21.24 -33.69
N ASP A 128 16.55 20.54 -34.83
CA ASP A 128 17.13 20.96 -36.10
C ASP A 128 16.61 22.33 -36.54
N SER A 129 15.29 22.54 -36.48
CA SER A 129 14.68 23.82 -36.86
C SER A 129 15.14 24.97 -35.97
N ASP A 130 15.32 24.73 -34.66
CA ASP A 130 15.85 25.73 -33.74
C ASP A 130 17.33 26.04 -34.00
N ARG A 131 18.16 25.01 -34.22
CA ARG A 131 19.59 25.18 -34.55
C ARG A 131 19.79 25.93 -35.86
N GLU A 132 18.97 25.64 -36.88
CA GLU A 132 18.96 26.39 -38.14
C GLU A 132 18.64 27.88 -37.91
N LYS A 133 17.64 28.19 -37.06
CA LYS A 133 17.32 29.57 -36.67
C LYS A 133 18.46 30.26 -35.91
N ARG A 134 19.21 29.51 -35.10
CA ARG A 134 20.41 29.97 -34.39
C ARG A 134 21.68 29.99 -35.25
N LYS A 135 21.60 29.58 -36.53
CA LYS A 135 22.74 29.46 -37.47
C LYS A 135 23.85 28.51 -36.98
N LEU A 136 23.46 27.44 -36.30
CA LEU A 136 24.36 26.40 -35.82
C LEU A 136 24.33 25.17 -36.74
N PRO A 137 25.44 24.41 -36.86
CA PRO A 137 25.48 23.19 -37.67
C PRO A 137 24.53 22.13 -37.10
N LYS A 138 23.99 21.25 -37.96
CA LYS A 138 23.18 20.12 -37.49
C LYS A 138 24.02 19.17 -36.66
N ILE A 139 23.39 18.58 -35.64
CA ILE A 139 23.98 17.51 -34.85
C ILE A 139 23.43 16.20 -35.39
N LEU A 140 24.31 15.24 -35.64
CA LEU A 140 23.90 13.88 -35.96
C LEU A 140 23.37 13.26 -34.66
N LYS A 141 22.09 12.85 -34.67
CA LYS A 141 21.39 12.24 -33.53
C LYS A 141 21.26 13.12 -32.27
N PRO A 142 20.53 14.26 -32.34
CA PRO A 142 20.41 15.20 -31.23
C PRO A 142 19.54 14.69 -30.06
N VAL A 143 18.82 13.57 -30.22
CA VAL A 143 18.04 12.95 -29.14
C VAL A 143 18.74 11.67 -28.66
N ILE A 144 18.83 11.45 -27.35
CA ILE A 144 19.37 10.22 -26.76
C ILE A 144 18.28 9.60 -25.91
N PHE A 145 17.94 8.34 -26.17
CA PHE A 145 16.92 7.59 -25.47
C PHE A 145 17.57 6.42 -24.72
N LEU A 146 17.35 6.38 -23.41
CA LEU A 146 17.94 5.44 -22.47
C LEU A 146 16.80 4.71 -21.74
N ASP A 147 16.81 3.39 -21.78
CA ASP A 147 15.79 2.60 -21.11
C ASP A 147 16.30 1.22 -20.66
N HIS A 148 15.71 0.67 -19.61
CA HIS A 148 16.02 -0.68 -19.11
C HIS A 148 14.80 -1.60 -19.11
N HIS A 149 13.62 -1.12 -19.50
CA HIS A 149 12.41 -1.92 -19.58
C HIS A 149 12.46 -2.90 -20.75
N SER A 150 12.08 -4.15 -20.48
CA SER A 150 12.02 -5.22 -21.49
C SER A 150 10.95 -5.01 -22.57
N THR A 151 10.00 -4.10 -22.33
CA THR A 151 8.93 -3.73 -23.28
C THR A 151 9.40 -2.77 -24.37
N THR A 152 10.60 -2.20 -24.26
CA THR A 152 11.13 -1.26 -25.24
C THR A 152 11.81 -1.99 -26.38
N ILE A 153 10.96 -2.53 -27.26
CA ILE A 153 11.33 -3.15 -28.52
C ILE A 153 10.84 -2.21 -29.62
N PHE A 154 11.77 -1.54 -30.31
CA PHE A 154 11.43 -0.75 -31.50
C PHE A 154 10.97 -1.70 -32.60
N GLU A 155 9.89 -1.36 -33.32
CA GLU A 155 9.50 -2.13 -34.50
C GLU A 155 10.67 -2.01 -35.50
N GLU A 156 11.24 -3.13 -35.92
CA GLU A 156 12.32 -3.18 -36.92
C GLU A 156 12.10 -2.17 -38.05
N ALA A 157 13.00 -1.17 -38.14
CA ALA A 157 13.26 -0.30 -39.29
C ALA A 157 12.08 -0.08 -40.25
N TRP A 158 11.43 1.09 -40.14
CA TRP A 158 10.50 1.69 -41.13
C TRP A 158 10.41 0.89 -42.44
N LYS A 159 9.34 0.10 -42.60
CA LYS A 159 8.98 -0.49 -43.90
C LYS A 159 7.96 0.45 -44.54
N PRO A 160 8.23 1.04 -45.71
CA PRO A 160 7.28 1.91 -46.37
C PRO A 160 5.99 1.14 -46.64
N GLU A 161 4.88 1.58 -46.04
CA GLU A 161 3.57 1.20 -46.53
C GLU A 161 3.42 1.78 -47.94
N ILE A 162 3.04 0.91 -48.88
CA ILE A 162 2.89 1.24 -50.29
C ILE A 162 1.93 2.44 -50.42
N GLY A 163 2.46 3.60 -50.81
CA GLY A 163 1.66 4.74 -51.25
C GLY A 163 1.72 6.03 -50.40
N GLN A 164 2.59 6.13 -49.39
CA GLN A 164 2.84 7.42 -48.72
C GLN A 164 4.26 7.96 -48.95
N THR A 165 4.32 9.30 -48.97
CA THR A 165 5.41 10.25 -49.23
C THR A 165 6.84 9.66 -49.20
N PRO A 166 7.70 9.95 -50.19
CA PRO A 166 9.09 9.52 -50.13
C PRO A 166 9.74 10.06 -48.84
N PRO A 167 10.58 9.27 -48.16
CA PRO A 167 11.29 9.75 -46.98
C PRO A 167 12.05 11.04 -47.35
N PRO A 168 12.04 12.07 -46.48
CA PRO A 168 12.88 13.25 -46.65
C PRO A 168 14.30 12.83 -47.04
N LYS A 169 14.88 13.42 -48.09
CA LYS A 169 16.10 12.95 -48.77
C LYS A 169 17.41 12.91 -47.93
N ASN A 170 17.35 12.94 -46.60
CA ASN A 170 18.51 12.87 -45.67
C ASN A 170 18.30 11.83 -44.53
N LEU A 171 17.66 10.69 -44.81
CA LEU A 171 17.16 9.74 -43.80
C LEU A 171 17.97 8.44 -43.69
N GLU A 172 19.30 8.54 -43.49
CA GLU A 172 20.10 7.35 -43.14
C GLU A 172 20.19 7.18 -41.62
N SER A 173 19.18 6.47 -41.09
CA SER A 173 19.07 5.79 -39.78
C SER A 173 18.89 6.67 -38.52
N HIS A 174 17.64 7.09 -38.29
CA HIS A 174 17.06 7.66 -37.05
C HIS A 174 17.91 8.71 -36.30
N GLY A 175 17.41 9.96 -36.22
CA GLY A 175 18.06 11.08 -35.54
C GLY A 175 18.13 10.97 -34.00
N TYR A 176 18.19 9.77 -33.45
CA TYR A 176 18.38 9.53 -32.03
C TYR A 176 19.36 8.38 -31.75
N ILE A 177 20.00 8.41 -30.58
CA ILE A 177 20.79 7.32 -30.03
C ILE A 177 19.87 6.47 -29.15
N LEU A 178 19.87 5.16 -29.33
CA LEU A 178 19.17 4.20 -28.49
C LEU A 178 20.18 3.43 -27.63
N LYS A 179 20.00 3.46 -26.31
CA LYS A 179 20.74 2.62 -25.36
C LYS A 179 19.76 1.88 -24.48
N THR A 180 19.50 0.62 -24.81
CA THR A 180 18.71 -0.29 -23.98
C THR A 180 19.64 -1.13 -23.12
N VAL A 181 19.43 -1.17 -21.82
CA VAL A 181 20.30 -1.88 -20.87
C VAL A 181 19.54 -2.93 -20.08
N GLY A 182 20.21 -4.00 -19.67
CA GLY A 182 19.59 -5.05 -18.86
C GLY A 182 19.56 -4.75 -17.36
N LYS A 183 20.18 -3.65 -16.91
CA LYS A 183 20.25 -3.23 -15.50
C LYS A 183 19.81 -1.78 -15.36
N ALA A 184 18.95 -1.51 -14.39
CA ALA A 184 18.41 -0.19 -14.09
C ALA A 184 19.53 0.83 -13.77
N GLU A 185 20.55 0.43 -13.01
CA GLU A 185 21.69 1.31 -12.65
C GLU A 185 22.50 1.83 -13.86
N LEU A 186 22.34 1.21 -15.02
CA LEU A 186 23.01 1.54 -16.28
C LEU A 186 22.11 2.34 -17.23
N CYS A 187 20.87 2.67 -16.83
CA CYS A 187 19.87 3.41 -17.60
C CYS A 187 20.18 4.93 -17.65
N ARG A 188 21.43 5.27 -17.93
CA ARG A 188 21.99 6.63 -17.87
C ARG A 188 23.14 6.78 -18.85
N LEU A 189 23.59 8.02 -19.05
CA LEU A 189 24.80 8.28 -19.82
C LEU A 189 26.06 7.83 -19.07
N GLY A 190 27.02 7.30 -19.84
CA GLY A 190 28.29 6.79 -19.35
C GLY A 190 28.17 5.42 -18.67
N SER A 191 29.32 4.90 -18.24
CA SER A 191 29.46 3.57 -17.61
C SER A 191 30.12 3.60 -16.23
N GLU A 192 30.66 4.74 -15.80
CA GLU A 192 31.31 4.88 -14.49
C GLU A 192 30.33 4.59 -13.35
N PRO A 193 30.67 3.79 -12.31
CA PRO A 193 29.80 3.56 -11.17
C PRO A 193 29.30 4.86 -10.52
N SER A 194 28.03 4.91 -10.14
CA SER A 194 27.41 6.06 -9.49
C SER A 194 26.57 5.60 -8.31
N LYS A 195 26.79 6.21 -7.14
CA LYS A 195 25.97 5.96 -5.94
C LYS A 195 24.51 6.37 -6.19
N ILE A 196 24.29 7.52 -6.84
CA ILE A 196 22.94 8.00 -7.20
C ILE A 196 22.23 6.97 -8.09
N ALA A 197 22.93 6.47 -9.12
CA ALA A 197 22.34 5.49 -10.03
C ALA A 197 22.01 4.17 -9.33
N ARG A 198 22.89 3.71 -8.43
CA ARG A 198 22.65 2.51 -7.62
C ARG A 198 21.46 2.69 -6.68
N ILE A 199 21.34 3.82 -5.98
CA ILE A 199 20.18 4.13 -5.14
C ILE A 199 18.88 4.17 -5.97
N GLY A 200 18.91 4.80 -7.15
CA GLY A 200 17.77 4.80 -8.08
C GLY A 200 17.35 3.39 -8.49
N ALA A 201 18.31 2.52 -8.85
CA ALA A 201 18.03 1.15 -9.23
C ALA A 201 17.44 0.31 -8.08
N ILE A 202 17.82 0.62 -6.84
CA ILE A 202 17.20 0.04 -5.64
C ILE A 202 15.74 0.50 -5.50
N CYS A 203 15.42 1.76 -5.81
CA CYS A 203 14.03 2.25 -5.82
C CYS A 203 13.17 1.49 -6.84
N ASP A 204 13.76 1.12 -7.97
CA ASP A 204 13.12 0.32 -9.02
C ASP A 204 13.10 -1.19 -8.74
N ARG A 205 13.71 -1.61 -7.62
CA ARG A 205 13.77 -3.02 -7.17
C ARG A 205 14.53 -3.92 -8.13
N ASP A 206 15.55 -3.38 -8.79
CA ASP A 206 16.38 -4.14 -9.72
C ASP A 206 17.19 -5.20 -8.94
N PRO A 207 16.96 -6.51 -9.16
CA PRO A 207 17.66 -7.57 -8.46
C PRO A 207 19.17 -7.56 -8.72
N ALA A 208 19.63 -6.96 -9.83
CA ALA A 208 21.05 -6.82 -10.14
C ALA A 208 21.81 -5.93 -9.12
N THR A 209 21.10 -5.21 -8.25
CA THR A 209 21.70 -4.38 -7.20
C THR A 209 22.06 -5.13 -5.93
N LEU A 210 21.61 -6.38 -5.76
CA LEU A 210 21.87 -7.19 -4.57
C LEU A 210 23.35 -7.59 -4.44
N PRO A 211 23.89 -7.66 -3.21
CA PRO A 211 23.25 -7.34 -1.93
C PRO A 211 23.12 -5.83 -1.69
N ILE A 212 22.14 -5.44 -0.87
CA ILE A 212 21.86 -4.03 -0.51
C ILE A 212 22.11 -3.83 0.98
N THR A 213 22.78 -2.74 1.33
CA THR A 213 23.01 -2.36 2.73
C THR A 213 21.79 -1.65 3.33
N GLU A 214 21.67 -1.66 4.66
CA GLU A 214 20.59 -0.91 5.35
C GLU A 214 20.61 0.59 5.02
N GLU A 215 21.81 1.17 4.89
CA GLU A 215 21.96 2.57 4.51
C GLU A 215 21.44 2.84 3.09
N GLU A 216 21.77 1.98 2.12
CA GLU A 216 21.28 2.12 0.75
C GLU A 216 19.77 2.00 0.66
N MET A 217 19.17 1.05 1.38
CA MET A 217 17.72 0.92 1.46
C MET A 217 17.07 2.16 2.07
N MET A 218 17.66 2.72 3.13
CA MET A 218 17.19 3.96 3.77
C MET A 218 17.23 5.14 2.79
N LEU A 219 18.32 5.28 2.03
CA LEU A 219 18.47 6.34 1.03
C LEU A 219 17.48 6.17 -0.13
N ALA A 220 17.27 4.94 -0.60
CA ALA A 220 16.30 4.64 -1.65
C ALA A 220 14.87 5.00 -1.21
N ARG A 221 14.47 4.63 0.02
CA ARG A 221 13.19 5.06 0.61
C ARG A 221 13.10 6.58 0.66
N GLY A 222 14.13 7.24 1.18
CA GLY A 222 14.20 8.69 1.26
C GLY A 222 13.99 9.39 -0.08
N LEU A 223 14.64 8.88 -1.12
CA LEU A 223 14.49 9.38 -2.47
C LEU A 223 13.08 9.15 -3.03
N ASP A 224 12.52 7.94 -2.85
CA ASP A 224 11.15 7.60 -3.26
C ASP A 224 10.10 8.50 -2.57
N ALA A 225 10.33 8.93 -1.32
CA ALA A 225 9.50 9.94 -0.66
C ALA A 225 9.69 11.35 -1.22
N ALA A 226 10.94 11.75 -1.47
CA ALA A 226 11.28 13.11 -1.85
C ALA A 226 10.72 13.50 -3.22
N VAL A 227 10.70 12.56 -4.17
CA VAL A 227 10.21 12.79 -5.54
C VAL A 227 8.68 12.77 -5.67
N ARG A 228 7.97 12.38 -4.61
CA ARG A 228 6.50 12.33 -4.57
C ARG A 228 5.91 13.62 -3.99
N PRO A 229 4.66 13.97 -4.33
CA PRO A 229 3.92 15.02 -3.63
C PRO A 229 3.91 14.75 -2.12
N ASP A 230 3.90 15.81 -1.32
CA ASP A 230 3.91 15.67 0.14
C ASP A 230 2.62 14.94 0.59
N PRO A 231 2.72 13.85 1.38
CA PRO A 231 1.56 13.14 1.88
C PRO A 231 0.63 14.01 2.74
N ASP A 232 1.17 15.06 3.37
CA ASP A 232 0.42 16.02 4.19
C ASP A 232 -0.25 17.13 3.34
N ASP A 233 0.03 17.19 2.03
CA ASP A 233 -0.53 18.17 1.08
C ASP A 233 -1.47 17.47 0.10
N GLU A 234 -2.72 17.27 0.52
CA GLU A 234 -3.71 16.54 -0.29
C GLU A 234 -4.05 17.28 -1.59
N ARG A 235 -4.08 16.52 -2.68
CA ARG A 235 -4.55 17.02 -3.96
C ARG A 235 -6.02 17.45 -3.87
N PRO A 236 -6.38 18.66 -4.32
CA PRO A 236 -7.78 19.10 -4.31
C PRO A 236 -8.66 18.18 -5.15
N LYS A 237 -9.94 18.07 -4.77
CA LYS A 237 -10.93 17.20 -5.42
C LYS A 237 -12.09 18.03 -5.94
N LEU A 238 -12.47 17.81 -7.19
CA LEU A 238 -13.64 18.47 -7.78
C LEU A 238 -14.93 17.74 -7.34
N PRO A 239 -15.93 18.44 -6.79
CA PRO A 239 -17.25 17.86 -6.49
C PRO A 239 -17.93 17.32 -7.75
N LYS A 240 -18.69 16.21 -7.63
CA LYS A 240 -19.35 15.55 -8.78
C LYS A 240 -20.37 16.43 -9.52
N ASN A 241 -20.93 17.44 -8.85
CA ASN A 241 -21.91 18.38 -9.38
C ASN A 241 -21.42 19.83 -9.26
N ALA A 242 -20.12 20.05 -9.41
CA ALA A 242 -19.51 21.36 -9.22
C ALA A 242 -20.11 22.41 -10.17
N THR A 243 -20.48 23.57 -9.62
CA THR A 243 -20.83 24.76 -10.41
C THR A 243 -19.61 25.24 -11.21
N GLU A 244 -19.83 26.11 -12.21
CA GLU A 244 -18.70 26.69 -12.96
C GLU A 244 -17.74 27.50 -12.06
N GLU A 245 -18.27 28.15 -11.02
CA GLU A 245 -17.47 28.85 -10.03
C GLU A 245 -16.62 27.87 -9.20
N GLU A 246 -17.21 26.76 -8.74
CA GLU A 246 -16.47 25.72 -8.02
C GLU A 246 -15.41 25.03 -8.90
N LYS A 247 -15.67 24.88 -10.21
CA LYS A 247 -14.67 24.40 -11.17
C LYS A 247 -13.50 25.37 -11.29
N GLN A 248 -13.77 26.67 -11.36
CA GLN A 248 -12.71 27.68 -11.45
C GLN A 248 -11.85 27.70 -10.18
N ILE A 249 -12.47 27.67 -9.00
CA ILE A 249 -11.76 27.58 -7.71
C ILE A 249 -10.94 26.29 -7.64
N TYR A 250 -11.51 25.16 -8.07
CA TYR A 250 -10.78 23.89 -8.14
C TYR A 250 -9.55 23.97 -9.05
N LEU A 251 -9.65 24.61 -10.22
CA LEU A 251 -8.52 24.77 -11.14
C LEU A 251 -7.40 25.62 -10.52
N GLU A 252 -7.75 26.69 -9.81
CA GLU A 252 -6.76 27.53 -9.10
C GLU A 252 -6.09 26.79 -7.95
N GLN A 253 -6.87 26.05 -7.15
CA GLN A 253 -6.35 25.20 -6.07
C GLN A 253 -5.46 24.08 -6.63
N LEU A 254 -5.89 23.46 -7.73
CA LEU A 254 -5.13 22.41 -8.40
C LEU A 254 -3.79 22.98 -8.88
N GLN A 255 -3.79 24.09 -9.60
CA GLN A 255 -2.55 24.74 -10.07
C GLN A 255 -1.61 25.06 -8.90
N SER A 256 -2.15 25.58 -7.79
CA SER A 256 -1.35 25.89 -6.60
C SER A 256 -0.74 24.64 -5.96
N TRP A 257 -1.49 23.54 -5.88
CA TRP A 257 -0.97 22.25 -5.42
C TRP A 257 0.10 21.69 -6.36
N GLU A 258 -0.12 21.84 -7.67
CA GLU A 258 0.82 21.41 -8.70
C GLU A 258 2.16 22.15 -8.60
N ASP A 259 2.12 23.47 -8.40
CA ASP A 259 3.33 24.27 -8.22
C ASP A 259 4.13 23.85 -6.98
N ARG A 260 3.46 23.50 -5.88
CA ARG A 260 4.11 23.00 -4.65
C ARG A 260 4.74 21.61 -4.86
N ALA A 261 4.00 20.69 -5.49
CA ALA A 261 4.52 19.36 -5.80
C ALA A 261 5.73 19.44 -6.75
N GLN A 262 5.68 20.34 -7.73
CA GLN A 262 6.78 20.59 -8.66
C GLN A 262 8.01 21.16 -7.95
N ALA A 263 7.83 22.16 -7.07
CA ALA A 263 8.91 22.74 -6.28
C ALA A 263 9.60 21.71 -5.37
N ARG A 264 8.82 20.79 -4.79
CA ARG A 264 9.35 19.68 -3.99
C ARG A 264 10.22 18.73 -4.83
N LEU A 265 9.77 18.37 -6.02
CA LEU A 265 10.53 17.53 -6.95
C LEU A 265 11.83 18.22 -7.42
N GLU A 266 11.77 19.53 -7.70
CA GLU A 266 12.96 20.34 -8.03
C GLU A 266 13.96 20.40 -6.88
N GLU A 267 13.49 20.54 -5.64
CA GLU A 267 14.34 20.48 -4.46
C GLU A 267 14.97 19.09 -4.29
N ALA A 268 14.22 18.01 -4.52
CA ALA A 268 14.75 16.66 -4.48
C ALA A 268 15.89 16.45 -5.51
N VAL A 269 15.71 16.94 -6.74
CA VAL A 269 16.78 16.92 -7.77
C VAL A 269 18.00 17.72 -7.33
N ARG A 270 17.79 18.93 -6.80
CA ARG A 270 18.88 19.80 -6.34
C ARG A 270 19.67 19.14 -5.21
N ARG A 271 18.99 18.52 -4.25
CA ARG A 271 19.59 17.78 -3.14
C ARG A 271 20.30 16.51 -3.60
N LEU A 272 19.72 15.77 -4.55
CA LEU A 272 20.31 14.56 -5.11
C LEU A 272 21.59 14.87 -5.88
N LYS A 273 21.58 15.92 -6.70
CA LYS A 273 22.77 16.39 -7.44
C LYS A 273 23.91 16.83 -6.52
N ALA A 274 23.56 17.39 -5.35
CA ALA A 274 24.51 17.77 -4.31
C ALA A 274 24.90 16.61 -3.38
N GLU A 275 24.35 15.40 -3.59
CA GLU A 275 24.53 14.22 -2.73
C GLU A 275 24.24 14.51 -1.25
N ASP A 276 23.21 15.31 -0.97
CA ASP A 276 22.74 15.61 0.38
C ASP A 276 22.00 14.40 0.97
N TRP A 277 22.76 13.38 1.36
CA TRP A 277 22.23 12.12 1.87
C TRP A 277 21.47 12.29 3.19
N ASP A 278 21.79 13.31 3.98
CA ASP A 278 21.08 13.62 5.23
C ASP A 278 19.65 14.09 4.97
N TYR A 279 19.42 14.84 3.89
CA TYR A 279 18.07 15.19 3.43
C TYR A 279 17.24 13.93 3.13
N PHE A 280 17.78 12.98 2.37
CA PHE A 280 17.06 11.75 2.02
C PHE A 280 16.83 10.85 3.23
N LYS A 281 17.80 10.73 4.15
CA LYS A 281 17.60 10.00 5.42
C LYS A 281 16.40 10.56 6.20
N LYS A 282 16.27 11.89 6.30
CA LYS A 282 15.12 12.55 6.94
C LYS A 282 13.80 12.30 6.21
N GLU A 283 13.79 12.34 4.89
CA GLU A 283 12.59 12.02 4.10
C GLU A 283 12.18 10.54 4.28
N ALA A 284 13.14 9.62 4.44
CA ALA A 284 12.86 8.20 4.70
C ALA A 284 12.13 8.00 6.04
N GLU A 285 12.50 8.76 7.07
CA GLU A 285 11.82 8.75 8.36
C GLU A 285 10.34 9.20 8.27
N ARG A 286 9.98 10.00 7.24
CA ARG A 286 8.58 10.37 6.99
C ARG A 286 7.77 9.19 6.44
N ILE A 287 8.36 8.29 5.65
CA ILE A 287 7.67 7.10 5.11
C ILE A 287 7.34 6.10 6.21
N ASN A 288 8.21 5.93 7.19
CA ASN A 288 7.95 5.03 8.32
C ASN A 288 6.74 5.47 9.18
N LYS A 289 6.22 6.68 8.97
CA LYS A 289 4.96 7.17 9.56
C LYS A 289 3.72 6.83 8.74
N ILE A 290 3.86 6.30 7.53
CA ILE A 290 2.73 5.75 6.78
C ILE A 290 2.30 4.49 7.53
N GLU A 291 1.30 4.67 8.40
CA GLU A 291 0.68 3.59 9.14
C GLU A 291 0.13 2.58 8.13
N ILE A 292 0.68 1.38 8.15
CA ILE A 292 0.11 0.26 7.41
C ILE A 292 -1.06 -0.20 8.25
N PRO A 293 -2.30 0.01 7.79
CA PRO A 293 -3.44 0.10 8.67
C PRO A 293 -3.72 -1.20 9.42
N THR A 294 -3.24 -2.34 8.93
CA THR A 294 -3.42 -3.61 9.63
C THR A 294 -2.52 -4.70 9.03
N ALA A 295 -1.45 -5.05 9.75
CA ALA A 295 -0.57 -6.16 9.39
C ALA A 295 -0.43 -7.18 10.52
N SER A 296 -0.86 -8.43 10.31
CA SER A 296 -0.57 -9.56 11.20
C SER A 296 0.45 -10.50 10.55
N GLY A 297 1.54 -10.78 11.25
CA GLY A 297 2.56 -11.72 10.79
C GLY A 297 2.32 -13.12 11.35
N PHE A 298 2.43 -14.15 10.51
CA PHE A 298 2.46 -15.55 10.90
C PHE A 298 3.64 -16.23 10.22
N GLY A 299 4.65 -16.60 11.01
CA GLY A 299 5.90 -17.12 10.48
C GLY A 299 6.46 -16.23 9.36
N GLN A 300 6.59 -16.80 8.16
CA GLN A 300 7.18 -16.14 7.01
C GLN A 300 6.24 -15.23 6.21
N ILE A 301 4.96 -15.11 6.56
CA ILE A 301 4.00 -14.29 5.81
C ILE A 301 3.34 -13.21 6.66
N ILE A 302 3.08 -12.07 6.01
CA ILE A 302 2.32 -10.96 6.56
C ILE A 302 1.01 -10.83 5.85
N ILE A 303 0.02 -10.49 6.62
CA ILE A 303 -1.34 -10.36 6.19
C ILE A 303 -1.64 -8.89 6.15
N VAL A 304 -1.91 -8.36 4.96
CA VAL A 304 -2.13 -6.94 4.75
C VAL A 304 -3.59 -6.73 4.46
N ASP A 305 -4.27 -6.10 5.40
CA ASP A 305 -5.65 -5.70 5.23
C ASP A 305 -5.69 -4.34 4.53
N THR A 306 -6.28 -4.33 3.35
CA THR A 306 -5.99 -3.36 2.27
C THR A 306 -7.17 -2.40 2.03
N GLN A 307 -8.04 -2.23 3.04
CA GLN A 307 -9.35 -1.58 3.01
C GLN A 307 -9.43 -0.18 2.36
N ASP A 308 -8.35 0.60 2.33
CA ASP A 308 -8.37 1.99 1.82
C ASP A 308 -7.55 2.21 0.53
N LEU A 309 -7.08 1.13 -0.10
CA LEU A 309 -5.98 1.21 -1.06
C LEU A 309 -6.42 1.14 -2.52
N THR A 310 -7.73 1.07 -2.78
CA THR A 310 -8.27 1.11 -4.14
C THR A 310 -8.28 2.53 -4.74
N SER A 311 -7.98 3.56 -3.95
CA SER A 311 -7.97 4.97 -4.42
C SER A 311 -6.58 5.58 -4.59
N LYS A 312 -5.52 4.92 -4.10
CA LYS A 312 -4.13 5.40 -4.14
C LYS A 312 -3.23 4.28 -4.66
N PHE A 313 -2.18 4.65 -5.38
CA PHE A 313 -1.17 3.75 -5.94
C PHE A 313 -0.82 2.54 -5.04
N ALA A 314 -0.58 1.40 -5.69
CA ALA A 314 0.35 0.34 -5.27
C ALA A 314 0.03 -0.46 -3.99
N VAL A 315 -1.05 -1.24 -4.01
CA VAL A 315 -1.29 -2.35 -3.05
C VAL A 315 -0.02 -3.17 -2.80
N MET A 316 0.75 -3.47 -3.86
CA MET A 316 2.03 -4.19 -3.75
C MET A 316 3.11 -3.41 -2.97
N LYS A 317 3.22 -2.08 -3.12
CA LYS A 317 4.19 -1.28 -2.35
C LYS A 317 3.85 -1.28 -0.87
N ILE A 318 2.56 -1.26 -0.53
CA ILE A 318 2.11 -1.32 0.86
C ILE A 318 2.37 -2.69 1.46
N MET A 319 2.17 -3.74 0.67
CA MET A 319 2.54 -5.09 1.08
C MET A 319 4.05 -5.22 1.31
N GLU A 320 4.90 -4.59 0.48
CA GLU A 320 6.34 -4.54 0.73
C GLU A 320 6.68 -3.77 2.00
N MET A 321 6.09 -2.58 2.19
CA MET A 321 6.29 -1.81 3.41
C MET A 321 5.86 -2.61 4.65
N ALA A 322 4.85 -3.49 4.53
CA ALA A 322 4.42 -4.36 5.61
C ALA A 322 5.53 -5.35 5.97
N ILE A 323 6.15 -5.94 4.96
CA ILE A 323 7.34 -6.83 5.08
C ILE A 323 8.51 -6.11 5.73
N GLU A 324 8.79 -4.90 5.27
CA GLU A 324 9.85 -4.07 5.83
C GLU A 324 9.62 -3.75 7.31
N ASN A 325 8.39 -3.38 7.68
CA ASN A 325 8.03 -3.03 9.05
C ASN A 325 8.02 -4.22 10.02
N SER A 326 7.74 -5.43 9.54
CA SER A 326 7.77 -6.63 10.39
C SER A 326 9.12 -7.33 10.45
N SER A 327 10.12 -6.85 9.69
CA SER A 327 11.40 -7.51 9.36
C SER A 327 11.31 -8.44 8.15
N ILE A 328 12.01 -8.05 7.07
CA ILE A 328 12.21 -8.82 5.83
C ILE A 328 12.76 -10.22 6.10
N GLU A 329 13.64 -10.35 7.10
CA GLU A 329 14.22 -11.65 7.46
C GLU A 329 13.20 -12.63 8.05
N LYS A 330 12.22 -12.12 8.81
CA LYS A 330 11.25 -12.95 9.54
C LYS A 330 10.05 -13.29 8.67
N SER A 331 9.49 -12.29 8.02
CA SER A 331 8.23 -12.45 7.26
C SER A 331 8.39 -11.90 5.83
N PRO A 332 9.18 -12.59 4.98
CA PRO A 332 9.54 -12.13 3.64
C PRO A 332 8.39 -12.15 2.62
N TYR A 333 7.24 -12.73 2.96
CA TYR A 333 6.06 -12.76 2.09
C TYR A 333 4.95 -11.87 2.64
N ALA A 334 4.08 -11.40 1.77
CA ALA A 334 2.82 -10.76 2.17
C ALA A 334 1.67 -11.24 1.31
N ILE A 335 0.48 -11.32 1.90
CA ILE A 335 -0.79 -11.60 1.24
C ILE A 335 -1.79 -10.49 1.56
N GLY A 336 -2.47 -10.02 0.52
CA GLY A 336 -3.56 -9.05 0.61
C GLY A 336 -4.81 -9.64 -0.04
N ILE A 337 -5.97 -9.38 0.56
CA ILE A 337 -7.26 -9.81 0.02
C ILE A 337 -8.18 -8.60 -0.04
N LEU A 338 -8.78 -8.38 -1.21
CA LEU A 338 -9.59 -7.22 -1.53
C LEU A 338 -10.90 -7.64 -2.18
N ARG A 339 -12.02 -7.05 -1.75
CA ARG A 339 -13.25 -7.10 -2.54
C ARG A 339 -13.26 -5.94 -3.52
N GLU A 340 -13.15 -6.22 -4.81
CA GLU A 340 -13.14 -5.20 -5.85
C GLU A 340 -14.57 -4.78 -6.22
N LEU A 341 -14.96 -3.59 -5.75
CA LEU A 341 -16.30 -3.02 -5.93
C LEU A 341 -16.38 -1.93 -7.00
N SER A 342 -15.21 -1.42 -7.43
CA SER A 342 -15.06 -0.44 -8.52
C SER A 342 -15.69 -0.91 -9.82
N ASP A 343 -15.70 -2.22 -10.04
CA ASP A 343 -16.19 -2.90 -11.22
C ASP A 343 -17.71 -2.84 -11.42
N ILE A 344 -18.49 -2.60 -10.36
CA ILE A 344 -19.94 -2.38 -10.47
C ILE A 344 -20.23 -1.16 -11.38
N LYS A 345 -19.38 -0.13 -11.33
CA LYS A 345 -19.50 1.06 -12.19
C LYS A 345 -19.11 0.78 -13.65
N MET A 346 -18.37 -0.30 -13.89
CA MET A 346 -17.95 -0.73 -15.23
C MET A 346 -18.80 -1.90 -15.76
N GLY A 347 -19.92 -2.22 -15.10
CA GLY A 347 -20.84 -3.29 -15.51
C GLY A 347 -20.27 -4.70 -15.33
N ARG A 348 -19.21 -4.86 -14.55
CA ARG A 348 -18.59 -6.15 -14.23
C ARG A 348 -19.12 -6.67 -12.89
N GLU A 349 -19.15 -7.99 -12.76
CA GLU A 349 -19.49 -8.63 -11.48
C GLU A 349 -18.40 -8.34 -10.43
N PRO A 350 -18.80 -8.10 -9.16
CA PRO A 350 -17.87 -8.04 -8.04
C PRO A 350 -16.99 -9.28 -7.97
N ALA A 351 -15.75 -9.11 -7.51
CA ALA A 351 -14.82 -10.21 -7.29
C ALA A 351 -13.99 -10.01 -6.02
N ASP A 352 -13.54 -11.12 -5.47
CA ASP A 352 -12.51 -11.14 -4.45
C ASP A 352 -11.14 -11.32 -5.13
N VAL A 353 -10.18 -10.45 -4.80
CA VAL A 353 -8.84 -10.40 -5.37
C VAL A 353 -7.86 -10.77 -4.27
N ILE A 354 -7.11 -11.85 -4.47
CA ILE A 354 -6.03 -12.26 -3.56
C ILE A 354 -4.70 -11.98 -4.26
N THR A 355 -3.83 -11.22 -3.62
CA THR A 355 -2.47 -10.92 -4.09
C THR A 355 -1.47 -11.43 -3.07
N ILE A 356 -0.42 -12.10 -3.54
CA ILE A 356 0.71 -12.56 -2.74
C ILE A 356 1.99 -12.03 -3.35
N ILE A 357 2.88 -11.51 -2.51
CA ILE A 357 4.22 -11.09 -2.93
C ILE A 357 5.29 -11.74 -2.06
N ARG A 358 6.48 -11.91 -2.63
CA ARG A 358 7.75 -12.08 -1.92
C ARG A 358 8.51 -10.77 -1.99
N HIS A 359 9.09 -10.32 -0.89
CA HIS A 359 9.98 -9.17 -0.90
C HIS A 359 11.13 -9.41 -1.89
N TRP A 360 11.39 -8.42 -2.73
CA TRP A 360 12.29 -8.57 -3.87
C TRP A 360 13.75 -8.84 -3.48
N THR A 361 14.18 -8.39 -2.30
CA THR A 361 15.54 -8.64 -1.78
C THR A 361 15.78 -10.07 -1.32
N ARG A 362 14.75 -10.92 -1.25
CA ARG A 362 14.83 -12.31 -0.76
C ARG A 362 14.90 -13.32 -1.90
N GLU A 363 15.87 -13.14 -2.79
CA GLU A 363 16.11 -14.08 -3.90
C GLU A 363 16.66 -15.44 -3.45
N ASP A 364 17.15 -15.51 -2.21
CA ASP A 364 17.53 -16.75 -1.53
C ASP A 364 16.34 -17.68 -1.25
N LEU A 365 15.11 -17.17 -1.30
CA LEU A 365 13.89 -17.93 -1.05
C LEU A 365 13.15 -18.29 -2.34
N PRO A 366 12.31 -19.34 -2.36
CA PRO A 366 11.46 -19.64 -3.51
C PRO A 366 10.54 -18.47 -3.89
N SER A 367 10.34 -18.25 -5.18
CA SER A 367 9.38 -17.28 -5.70
C SER A 367 7.93 -17.69 -5.38
N VAL A 368 7.00 -16.74 -5.40
CA VAL A 368 5.56 -17.00 -5.15
C VAL A 368 5.02 -18.05 -6.12
N GLU A 369 5.41 -17.98 -7.39
CA GLU A 369 5.03 -18.97 -8.41
C GLU A 369 5.55 -20.38 -8.10
N GLU A 370 6.81 -20.50 -7.66
CA GLU A 370 7.41 -21.80 -7.32
C GLU A 370 6.71 -22.44 -6.13
N VAL A 371 6.44 -21.65 -5.08
CA VAL A 371 5.70 -22.11 -3.90
C VAL A 371 4.30 -22.60 -4.29
N ILE A 372 3.53 -21.81 -5.05
CA ILE A 372 2.19 -22.20 -5.49
C ILE A 372 2.24 -23.45 -6.37
N THR A 373 3.16 -23.50 -7.34
CA THR A 373 3.27 -24.63 -8.27
C THR A 373 3.68 -25.91 -7.55
N HIS A 374 4.58 -25.83 -6.58
CA HIS A 374 5.06 -26.97 -5.81
C HIS A 374 3.95 -27.57 -4.93
N HIS A 375 3.18 -26.73 -4.25
CA HIS A 375 2.16 -27.17 -3.29
C HIS A 375 0.81 -27.52 -3.93
N PHE A 376 0.37 -26.75 -4.93
CA PHE A 376 -0.97 -26.90 -5.51
C PHE A 376 -0.97 -27.43 -6.95
N GLY A 377 0.19 -27.47 -7.61
CA GLY A 377 0.31 -27.88 -9.01
C GLY A 377 -0.13 -26.81 -10.02
N LYS A 378 0.18 -27.05 -11.29
CA LYS A 378 -0.20 -26.14 -12.40
C LYS A 378 -1.71 -26.04 -12.60
N GLU A 379 -2.45 -27.10 -12.28
CA GLU A 379 -3.91 -27.13 -12.37
C GLU A 379 -4.57 -26.05 -11.49
N PHE A 380 -3.99 -25.76 -10.31
CA PHE A 380 -4.48 -24.68 -9.46
C PHE A 380 -4.32 -23.30 -10.10
N ILE A 381 -3.15 -23.06 -10.73
CA ILE A 381 -2.85 -21.81 -11.45
C ILE A 381 -3.83 -21.62 -12.61
N GLU A 382 -4.11 -22.69 -13.36
CA GLU A 382 -5.05 -22.65 -14.48
C GLU A 382 -6.50 -22.47 -14.01
N LYS A 383 -6.93 -23.23 -12.98
CA LYS A 383 -8.28 -23.17 -12.41
C LYS A 383 -8.62 -21.77 -11.91
N TYR A 384 -7.72 -21.16 -11.13
CA TYR A 384 -7.93 -19.85 -10.53
C TYR A 384 -7.34 -18.69 -11.35
N LYS A 385 -6.86 -18.99 -12.56
CA LYS A 385 -6.26 -18.04 -13.51
C LYS A 385 -5.25 -17.12 -12.83
N VAL A 386 -4.32 -17.70 -12.06
CA VAL A 386 -3.33 -16.94 -11.30
C VAL A 386 -2.37 -16.23 -12.27
N TYR A 387 -2.22 -14.92 -12.16
CA TYR A 387 -1.43 -14.08 -13.06
C TYR A 387 -0.46 -13.17 -12.29
N GLY A 388 0.43 -12.49 -13.02
CA GLY A 388 1.44 -11.59 -12.45
C GLY A 388 2.87 -12.15 -12.53
N ALA A 389 3.83 -11.38 -12.01
CA ALA A 389 5.25 -11.74 -12.00
C ALA A 389 5.53 -12.96 -11.10
N LYS A 390 6.68 -13.62 -11.26
CA LYS A 390 7.03 -14.81 -10.44
C LYS A 390 7.01 -14.52 -8.93
N ASN A 391 7.41 -13.33 -8.53
CA ASN A 391 7.46 -12.89 -7.13
C ASN A 391 6.19 -12.17 -6.66
N ALA A 392 5.21 -11.96 -7.53
CA ALA A 392 3.97 -11.26 -7.22
C ALA A 392 2.82 -11.88 -8.02
N LYS A 393 2.01 -12.70 -7.37
CA LYS A 393 0.88 -13.40 -7.99
C LYS A 393 -0.44 -12.86 -7.48
N THR A 394 -1.37 -12.70 -8.41
CA THR A 394 -2.73 -12.26 -8.13
C THR A 394 -3.71 -13.26 -8.72
N MET A 395 -4.79 -13.51 -7.99
CA MET A 395 -5.94 -14.26 -8.47
C MET A 395 -7.21 -13.45 -8.26
N ARG A 396 -8.16 -13.63 -9.16
CA ARG A 396 -9.46 -13.00 -9.14
C ARG A 396 -10.53 -14.07 -9.07
N LEU A 397 -11.28 -14.09 -7.97
CA LEU A 397 -12.29 -15.08 -7.66
C LEU A 397 -13.68 -14.45 -7.73
N PRO A 398 -14.70 -15.15 -8.26
CA PRO A 398 -16.09 -14.75 -8.06
C PRO A 398 -16.36 -14.58 -6.57
N VAL A 399 -17.19 -13.61 -6.19
CA VAL A 399 -17.51 -13.39 -4.77
C VAL A 399 -18.15 -14.64 -4.17
N ASN A 400 -17.37 -15.31 -3.32
CA ASN A 400 -17.75 -16.50 -2.57
C ASN A 400 -16.89 -16.53 -1.31
N ASP A 401 -17.48 -16.07 -0.20
CA ASP A 401 -16.74 -15.89 1.07
C ASP A 401 -16.10 -17.20 1.53
N ARG A 402 -16.79 -18.34 1.37
CA ARG A 402 -16.29 -19.66 1.83
C ARG A 402 -15.16 -20.19 0.97
N GLU A 403 -15.29 -20.10 -0.35
CA GLU A 403 -14.23 -20.56 -1.26
C GLU A 403 -12.99 -19.66 -1.17
N THR A 404 -13.18 -18.34 -1.17
CA THR A 404 -12.10 -17.36 -1.00
C THR A 404 -11.38 -17.58 0.31
N ALA A 405 -12.14 -17.82 1.39
CA ALA A 405 -11.58 -18.13 2.69
C ALA A 405 -10.72 -19.40 2.68
N LYS A 406 -11.24 -20.49 2.09
CA LYS A 406 -10.50 -21.74 1.98
C LYS A 406 -9.16 -21.54 1.24
N ILE A 407 -9.21 -20.89 0.08
CA ILE A 407 -8.02 -20.62 -0.74
C ILE A 407 -7.02 -19.74 0.01
N ALA A 408 -7.49 -18.67 0.66
CA ALA A 408 -6.64 -17.79 1.44
C ALA A 408 -5.93 -18.53 2.59
N ALA A 409 -6.64 -19.40 3.31
CA ALA A 409 -6.07 -20.18 4.40
C ALA A 409 -4.99 -21.14 3.90
N GLU A 410 -5.27 -21.89 2.83
CA GLU A 410 -4.30 -22.80 2.20
C GLU A 410 -3.04 -22.04 1.74
N LEU A 411 -3.20 -20.85 1.16
CA LEU A 411 -2.08 -19.99 0.77
C LEU A 411 -1.30 -19.50 2.00
N VAL A 412 -1.98 -18.99 3.03
CA VAL A 412 -1.31 -18.54 4.26
C VAL A 412 -0.52 -19.67 4.90
N GLU A 413 -1.08 -20.87 5.00
CA GLU A 413 -0.39 -22.03 5.58
C GLU A 413 0.89 -22.36 4.82
N VAL A 414 0.80 -22.43 3.49
CA VAL A 414 1.94 -22.73 2.62
C VAL A 414 3.04 -21.67 2.73
N PHE A 415 2.69 -20.39 2.83
CA PHE A 415 3.66 -19.30 2.89
C PHE A 415 4.11 -18.92 4.31
N ALA A 416 3.35 -19.27 5.36
CA ALA A 416 3.73 -19.06 6.76
C ALA A 416 4.84 -20.03 7.18
N GLY A 417 4.88 -21.22 6.59
CA GLY A 417 5.79 -22.29 6.97
C GLY A 417 5.37 -23.00 8.27
N ARG A 418 6.34 -23.53 9.03
CA ARG A 418 6.11 -24.36 10.23
C ARG A 418 5.63 -23.60 11.47
N GLU A 419 5.44 -22.29 11.38
CA GLU A 419 5.14 -21.39 12.51
C GLU A 419 3.69 -20.89 12.54
N MET A 420 2.79 -21.45 11.71
CA MET A 420 1.37 -21.13 11.83
C MET A 420 0.83 -21.65 13.18
N PRO A 421 0.24 -20.80 14.04
CA PRO A 421 -0.33 -21.26 15.29
C PRO A 421 -1.49 -22.21 15.01
N ASP A 422 -1.53 -23.35 15.72
CA ASP A 422 -2.67 -24.26 15.64
C ASP A 422 -3.89 -23.64 16.33
N PHE A 423 -4.81 -23.12 15.51
CA PHE A 423 -6.06 -22.54 15.97
C PHE A 423 -7.16 -23.59 16.21
N SER A 424 -6.90 -24.88 15.95
CA SER A 424 -7.86 -25.98 16.22
C SER A 424 -8.26 -26.09 17.69
N GLN A 425 -7.45 -25.53 18.59
CA GLN A 425 -7.68 -25.51 20.03
C GLN A 425 -8.32 -24.19 20.52
N VAL A 426 -8.41 -23.16 19.69
CA VAL A 426 -9.02 -21.87 20.09
C VAL A 426 -10.54 -22.01 20.06
N LYS A 427 -11.17 -21.91 21.24
CA LYS A 427 -12.64 -21.89 21.36
C LYS A 427 -13.17 -20.51 21.71
N SER A 428 -12.34 -19.66 22.31
CA SER A 428 -12.71 -18.33 22.75
C SER A 428 -11.71 -17.26 22.30
N VAL A 429 -12.24 -16.16 21.77
CA VAL A 429 -11.46 -14.97 21.40
C VAL A 429 -12.03 -13.77 22.12
N VAL A 430 -11.18 -13.03 22.81
CA VAL A 430 -11.56 -11.77 23.46
C VAL A 430 -11.00 -10.58 22.68
N MET A 431 -11.86 -9.61 22.38
CA MET A 431 -11.50 -8.31 21.81
C MET A 431 -10.99 -7.41 22.93
N CYS A 432 -9.70 -7.12 22.95
CA CYS A 432 -9.07 -6.19 23.90
C CYS A 432 -8.52 -4.97 23.17
N GLY A 433 -8.19 -3.90 23.89
CA GLY A 433 -7.74 -2.68 23.23
C GLY A 433 -8.16 -1.37 23.90
N ASP A 434 -7.84 -0.26 23.23
CA ASP A 434 -8.02 1.07 23.78
C ASP A 434 -9.52 1.41 23.95
N PRO A 435 -9.88 2.33 24.87
CA PRO A 435 -11.24 2.85 24.90
C PRO A 435 -11.62 3.49 23.57
N ASN A 436 -12.86 3.27 23.12
CA ASN A 436 -13.42 3.82 21.89
C ASN A 436 -12.66 3.44 20.60
N SER A 437 -11.84 2.39 20.61
CA SER A 437 -11.14 1.89 19.41
C SER A 437 -12.03 1.11 18.43
N GLY A 438 -13.33 0.99 18.68
CA GLY A 438 -14.23 0.21 17.83
C GLY A 438 -14.31 -1.29 18.13
N LYS A 439 -13.80 -1.77 19.29
CA LYS A 439 -13.88 -3.19 19.73
C LYS A 439 -15.26 -3.83 19.52
N SER A 440 -16.32 -3.22 20.06
CA SER A 440 -17.69 -3.74 19.95
C SER A 440 -18.24 -3.77 18.52
N VAL A 441 -17.76 -2.86 17.67
CA VAL A 441 -18.13 -2.84 16.25
C VAL A 441 -17.40 -3.96 15.52
N TYR A 442 -16.08 -4.08 15.74
CA TYR A 442 -15.27 -5.15 15.15
C TYR A 442 -15.72 -6.53 15.60
N SER A 443 -16.07 -6.73 16.89
CA SER A 443 -16.59 -7.99 17.42
C SER A 443 -17.89 -8.42 16.72
N THR A 444 -18.74 -7.44 16.40
CA THR A 444 -19.98 -7.66 15.67
C THR A 444 -19.72 -8.03 14.20
N ILE A 445 -18.80 -7.32 13.53
CA ILE A 445 -18.41 -7.63 12.15
C ILE A 445 -17.80 -9.04 12.08
N PHE A 446 -16.91 -9.36 13.02
CA PHE A 446 -16.27 -10.68 13.11
C PHE A 446 -17.29 -11.81 13.38
N ARG A 447 -18.31 -11.54 14.20
CA ARG A 447 -19.43 -12.47 14.40
C ARG A 447 -20.18 -12.76 13.10
N GLU A 448 -20.57 -11.71 12.36
CA GLU A 448 -21.32 -11.89 11.11
C GLU A 448 -20.46 -12.59 10.05
N ALA A 449 -19.15 -12.31 10.00
CA ALA A 449 -18.20 -13.02 9.16
C ALA A 449 -18.23 -14.54 9.38
N LEU A 450 -18.06 -14.96 10.63
CA LEU A 450 -18.06 -16.36 11.02
C LEU A 450 -19.40 -17.04 10.73
N LYS A 451 -20.53 -16.33 10.94
CA LYS A 451 -21.86 -16.84 10.58
C LYS A 451 -22.02 -17.08 9.08
N THR A 452 -21.53 -16.17 8.24
CA THR A 452 -21.56 -16.33 6.77
C THR A 452 -20.77 -17.57 6.33
N LEU A 453 -19.73 -17.94 7.07
CA LEU A 453 -18.98 -19.18 6.85
C LEU A 453 -19.62 -20.43 7.50
N GLY A 454 -20.81 -20.31 8.10
CA GLY A 454 -21.55 -21.42 8.70
C GLY A 454 -21.03 -21.86 10.06
N VAL A 455 -20.35 -20.98 10.79
CA VAL A 455 -19.86 -21.22 12.16
C VAL A 455 -20.93 -20.83 13.18
N ARG A 456 -21.18 -21.70 14.17
CA ARG A 456 -22.09 -21.40 15.28
C ARG A 456 -21.35 -20.57 16.32
N VAL A 457 -21.61 -19.26 16.33
CA VAL A 457 -20.89 -18.31 17.20
C VAL A 457 -21.75 -17.85 18.37
N LYS A 458 -21.17 -17.85 19.58
CA LYS A 458 -21.71 -17.15 20.74
C LYS A 458 -20.97 -15.81 20.90
N HIS A 459 -21.71 -14.69 20.92
CA HIS A 459 -21.14 -13.36 21.14
C HIS A 459 -21.54 -12.86 22.53
N LEU A 460 -20.56 -12.55 23.36
CA LEU A 460 -20.71 -12.14 24.75
C LEU A 460 -20.21 -10.72 24.94
N ASP A 461 -21.04 -9.88 25.55
CA ASP A 461 -20.61 -8.60 26.11
C ASP A 461 -20.04 -8.85 27.51
N LEU A 462 -18.72 -8.78 27.60
CA LEU A 462 -17.97 -8.99 28.82
C LEU A 462 -17.68 -7.65 29.53
N ASP A 463 -18.03 -6.49 28.95
CA ASP A 463 -18.03 -5.19 29.61
C ASP A 463 -19.30 -5.04 30.49
N LYS A 464 -19.38 -5.82 31.56
CA LYS A 464 -20.54 -5.84 32.47
C LYS A 464 -20.82 -4.49 33.17
N ALA A 465 -19.84 -3.60 33.28
CA ALA A 465 -20.03 -2.27 33.86
C ALA A 465 -20.59 -1.28 32.87
N ALA A 466 -20.19 -1.35 31.60
CA ALA A 466 -20.61 -0.41 30.59
C ALA A 466 -21.00 -1.13 29.30
N PRO A 467 -21.98 -2.05 29.37
CA PRO A 467 -22.31 -2.90 28.23
C PRO A 467 -22.66 -2.04 27.02
N THR A 468 -22.44 -2.60 25.84
CA THR A 468 -22.76 -2.00 24.55
C THR A 468 -23.84 -2.85 23.88
N PRO A 469 -25.12 -2.70 24.29
CA PRO A 469 -26.16 -3.56 23.79
C PRO A 469 -26.39 -3.40 22.29
N GLN A 470 -26.85 -4.47 21.65
CA GLN A 470 -27.10 -4.50 20.21
C GLN A 470 -28.02 -3.36 19.73
N TRP A 471 -29.06 -3.03 20.49
CA TRP A 471 -29.98 -1.93 20.17
C TRP A 471 -29.31 -0.55 20.17
N TYR A 472 -28.24 -0.35 20.96
CA TYR A 472 -27.49 0.90 20.98
C TYR A 472 -26.62 1.00 19.72
N LEU A 473 -25.97 -0.10 19.34
CA LEU A 473 -25.18 -0.16 18.10
C LEU A 473 -26.07 0.12 16.89
N GLU A 474 -27.25 -0.51 16.81
CA GLU A 474 -28.22 -0.31 15.73
C GLU A 474 -28.67 1.14 15.61
N ALA A 475 -28.93 1.82 16.73
CA ALA A 475 -29.24 3.24 16.73
C ALA A 475 -28.06 4.11 16.26
N GLU A 476 -26.83 3.79 16.66
CA GLU A 476 -25.62 4.51 16.22
C GLU A 476 -25.40 4.36 14.70
N ILE A 477 -25.63 3.17 14.17
CA ILE A 477 -25.54 2.88 12.74
C ILE A 477 -26.61 3.65 11.96
N ALA A 478 -27.87 3.56 12.38
CA ALA A 478 -28.97 4.24 11.71
C ALA A 478 -28.76 5.76 11.65
N ALA A 479 -28.24 6.35 12.72
CA ALA A 479 -27.88 7.77 12.75
C ALA A 479 -26.79 8.12 11.74
N LYS A 480 -25.72 7.32 11.65
CA LYS A 480 -24.62 7.53 10.70
C LYS A 480 -25.04 7.33 9.25
N GLU A 481 -25.84 6.30 8.96
CA GLU A 481 -26.40 6.09 7.63
C GLU A 481 -27.30 7.26 7.21
N ALA A 482 -28.11 7.77 8.14
CA ALA A 482 -28.92 8.95 7.90
C ALA A 482 -28.06 10.19 7.61
N GLU A 483 -26.97 10.41 8.36
CA GLU A 483 -26.01 11.49 8.10
C GLU A 483 -25.39 11.39 6.70
N LEU A 484 -24.98 10.19 6.29
CA LEU A 484 -24.40 9.94 4.97
C LEU A 484 -25.42 10.16 3.84
N LEU A 485 -26.63 9.65 3.98
CA LEU A 485 -27.68 9.81 2.98
C LEU A 485 -28.13 11.27 2.88
N PHE A 486 -28.21 11.97 4.02
CA PHE A 486 -28.48 13.41 4.06
C PHE A 486 -27.39 14.21 3.35
N SER A 487 -26.10 13.92 3.61
CA SER A 487 -24.98 14.59 2.93
C SER A 487 -24.95 14.34 1.42
N GLN A 488 -25.63 13.30 0.95
CA GLN A 488 -25.80 12.96 -0.48
C GLN A 488 -27.08 13.57 -1.09
N GLY A 489 -27.88 14.31 -0.32
CA GLY A 489 -29.18 14.85 -0.74
C GLY A 489 -30.26 13.78 -0.94
N MET A 490 -30.05 12.57 -0.42
CA MET A 490 -30.94 11.41 -0.57
C MET A 490 -31.88 11.19 0.62
N LEU A 491 -31.75 12.01 1.68
CA LEU A 491 -32.57 11.95 2.88
C LEU A 491 -33.06 13.35 3.27
N SER A 492 -34.26 13.45 3.86
CA SER A 492 -34.78 14.71 4.42
C SER A 492 -34.19 15.00 5.80
N GLN A 493 -34.18 16.28 6.19
CA GLN A 493 -33.77 16.72 7.54
C GLN A 493 -34.59 16.04 8.64
N GLU A 494 -35.90 15.88 8.47
CA GLU A 494 -36.77 15.23 9.46
C GLU A 494 -36.35 13.80 9.79
N LYS A 495 -35.93 13.02 8.79
CA LYS A 495 -35.45 11.64 8.98
C LYS A 495 -34.08 11.59 9.64
N LEU A 496 -33.23 12.58 9.38
CA LEU A 496 -31.94 12.73 10.07
C LEU A 496 -32.17 13.04 11.56
N ASP A 497 -33.05 13.98 11.86
CA ASP A 497 -33.38 14.39 13.23
C ASP A 497 -34.01 13.24 14.02
N GLU A 498 -34.89 12.45 13.38
CA GLU A 498 -35.46 11.24 13.98
C GLU A 498 -34.39 10.20 14.33
N ALA A 499 -33.45 9.93 13.42
CA ALA A 499 -32.36 8.98 13.67
C ALA A 499 -31.44 9.46 14.81
N LYS A 500 -31.14 10.77 14.87
CA LYS A 500 -30.35 11.38 15.97
C LYS A 500 -31.06 11.29 17.31
N ARG A 501 -32.36 11.56 17.36
CA ARG A 501 -33.17 11.41 18.59
C ARG A 501 -33.18 9.98 19.10
N ASN A 502 -33.35 9.00 18.20
CA ASN A 502 -33.32 7.59 18.57
C ASN A 502 -31.95 7.16 19.14
N LEU A 503 -30.85 7.67 18.59
CA LEU A 503 -29.51 7.46 19.14
C LEU A 503 -29.36 8.11 20.52
N GLU A 504 -29.88 9.31 20.73
CA GLU A 504 -29.82 10.00 22.02
C GLU A 504 -30.59 9.23 23.11
N GLU A 505 -31.81 8.80 22.81
CA GLU A 505 -32.60 7.94 23.72
C GLU A 505 -31.89 6.62 24.04
N ALA A 506 -31.26 6.00 23.04
CA ALA A 506 -30.45 4.80 23.23
C ALA A 506 -29.23 5.10 24.13
N ALA A 507 -28.54 6.23 23.91
CA ALA A 507 -27.38 6.61 24.70
C ALA A 507 -27.75 6.85 26.18
N GLU A 508 -28.91 7.46 26.46
CA GLU A 508 -29.41 7.63 27.83
C GLU A 508 -29.74 6.30 28.51
N LYS A 509 -30.48 5.42 27.82
CA LYS A 509 -30.76 4.06 28.31
C LYS A 509 -29.46 3.31 28.63
N ARG A 510 -28.44 3.44 27.78
CA ARG A 510 -27.14 2.81 28.00
C ARG A 510 -26.41 3.41 29.20
N ARG A 511 -26.46 4.74 29.39
CA ARG A 511 -25.86 5.39 30.56
C ARG A 511 -26.50 4.91 31.86
N ALA A 512 -27.82 4.72 31.89
CA ALA A 512 -28.53 4.21 33.05
C ALA A 512 -28.17 2.76 33.41
N MET A 513 -27.69 1.97 32.45
CA MET A 513 -27.21 0.60 32.69
C MET A 513 -25.81 0.55 33.31
N LYS A 514 -25.06 1.66 33.31
CA LYS A 514 -23.67 1.66 33.75
C LYS A 514 -23.55 1.41 35.25
N ARG A 515 -22.57 0.60 35.64
CA ARG A 515 -22.25 0.28 37.04
C ARG A 515 -20.76 0.49 37.28
N PRO A 516 -20.33 0.70 38.54
CA PRO A 516 -18.91 0.70 38.87
C PRO A 516 -18.26 -0.62 38.48
N TRP A 517 -17.06 -0.57 37.92
CA TRP A 517 -16.29 -1.77 37.62
C TRP A 517 -15.83 -2.45 38.92
N SER A 518 -15.90 -3.78 38.95
CA SER A 518 -15.48 -4.58 40.11
C SER A 518 -14.88 -5.91 39.67
N LEU A 519 -14.05 -6.49 40.53
CA LEU A 519 -13.49 -7.83 40.31
C LEU A 519 -14.59 -8.91 40.27
N ASP A 520 -15.70 -8.73 40.98
CA ASP A 520 -16.82 -9.67 40.97
C ASP A 520 -17.50 -9.70 39.60
N LEU A 521 -17.71 -8.53 38.98
CA LEU A 521 -18.26 -8.45 37.62
C LEU A 521 -17.29 -9.03 36.58
N ALA A 522 -15.98 -8.85 36.78
CA ALA A 522 -14.96 -9.43 35.93
C ALA A 522 -14.88 -10.97 36.07
N GLU A 523 -15.06 -11.49 37.28
CA GLU A 523 -15.16 -12.94 37.53
C GLU A 523 -16.43 -13.51 36.91
N GLU A 524 -17.58 -12.82 37.03
CA GLU A 524 -18.83 -13.21 36.37
C GLU A 524 -18.64 -13.31 34.85
N ALA A 525 -18.04 -12.29 34.23
CA ALA A 525 -17.73 -12.29 32.81
C ALA A 525 -16.77 -13.42 32.40
N LYS A 526 -15.75 -13.70 33.22
CA LYS A 526 -14.84 -14.85 33.02
C LYS A 526 -15.59 -16.18 33.05
N GLN A 527 -16.48 -16.37 34.03
CA GLN A 527 -17.26 -17.61 34.14
C GLN A 527 -18.24 -17.78 32.98
N GLU A 528 -18.86 -16.70 32.50
CA GLU A 528 -19.72 -16.74 31.32
C GLU A 528 -18.94 -17.12 30.05
N LEU A 529 -17.74 -16.55 29.88
CA LEU A 529 -16.83 -16.89 28.78
C LEU A 529 -16.45 -18.39 28.82
N LEU A 530 -16.05 -18.90 29.98
CA LEU A 530 -15.68 -20.31 30.17
C LEU A 530 -16.86 -21.26 29.97
N ALA A 531 -18.06 -20.89 30.44
CA ALA A 531 -19.27 -21.68 30.25
C ALA A 531 -19.65 -21.76 28.76
N ALA A 532 -19.61 -20.63 28.04
CA ALA A 532 -19.87 -20.60 26.61
C ALA A 532 -18.85 -21.40 25.81
N ALA A 533 -17.56 -21.37 26.20
CA ALA A 533 -16.51 -22.14 25.51
C ALA A 533 -16.65 -23.65 25.70
N ARG A 534 -17.33 -24.09 26.76
CA ARG A 534 -17.62 -25.51 27.03
C ARG A 534 -18.89 -26.02 26.34
N ASP A 535 -19.73 -25.15 25.79
CA ASP A 535 -20.95 -25.55 25.08
C ASP A 535 -20.60 -26.26 23.76
N GLU A 536 -21.03 -27.51 23.62
CA GLU A 536 -20.81 -28.33 22.41
C GLU A 536 -21.64 -27.84 21.21
N ASN A 537 -22.66 -27.01 21.44
CA ASN A 537 -23.46 -26.39 20.39
C ASN A 537 -22.85 -25.09 19.84
N VAL A 538 -21.73 -24.65 20.42
CA VAL A 538 -21.02 -23.44 20.03
C VAL A 538 -19.66 -23.84 19.46
N ASP A 539 -19.42 -23.47 18.21
CA ASP A 539 -18.15 -23.72 17.54
C ASP A 539 -17.10 -22.69 17.98
N PHE A 540 -17.53 -21.47 18.30
CA PHE A 540 -16.65 -20.35 18.63
C PHE A 540 -17.31 -19.31 19.55
N VAL A 541 -16.56 -18.76 20.50
CA VAL A 541 -17.02 -17.69 21.41
C VAL A 541 -16.24 -16.41 21.14
N ILE A 542 -16.96 -15.30 20.97
CA ILE A 542 -16.39 -13.95 20.90
C ILE A 542 -16.77 -13.23 22.19
N GLY A 543 -15.79 -12.71 22.91
CA GLY A 543 -15.99 -11.82 24.06
C GLY A 543 -15.54 -10.40 23.76
N ASP A 544 -16.32 -9.40 24.14
CA ASP A 544 -15.93 -7.98 24.09
C ASP A 544 -15.68 -7.44 25.50
N ILE A 545 -14.46 -7.01 25.81
CA ILE A 545 -14.11 -6.46 27.13
C ILE A 545 -14.04 -4.93 27.11
N GLY A 546 -14.20 -4.35 28.30
CA GLY A 546 -14.02 -2.93 28.52
C GLY A 546 -12.63 -2.44 28.08
N GLY A 547 -12.57 -1.20 27.60
CA GLY A 547 -11.31 -0.56 27.24
C GLY A 547 -10.36 -0.41 28.45
N GLY A 548 -9.06 -0.31 28.19
CA GLY A 548 -8.07 0.00 29.23
C GLY A 548 -8.25 1.40 29.84
N LYS A 549 -7.39 1.79 30.79
CA LYS A 549 -7.37 3.17 31.32
C LYS A 549 -6.38 4.05 30.56
N ILE A 550 -6.85 5.22 30.14
CA ILE A 550 -6.03 6.28 29.55
C ILE A 550 -5.39 7.11 30.67
N LYS A 551 -4.06 7.28 30.63
CA LYS A 551 -3.33 8.17 31.53
C LYS A 551 -3.27 9.57 30.92
N LYS A 552 -3.76 10.56 31.66
CA LYS A 552 -3.66 11.99 31.30
C LYS A 552 -2.67 12.70 32.24
N ASP A 553 -1.98 13.73 31.74
CA ASP A 553 -1.14 14.61 32.56
C ASP A 553 -2.01 15.60 33.34
N GLU A 554 -1.36 16.44 34.15
CA GLU A 554 -2.00 17.51 34.92
C GLU A 554 -2.74 18.54 34.04
N LYS A 555 -2.43 18.58 32.73
CA LYS A 555 -3.07 19.45 31.73
C LYS A 555 -4.16 18.73 30.93
N GLY A 556 -4.49 17.49 31.29
CA GLY A 556 -5.49 16.67 30.61
C GLY A 556 -5.04 16.07 29.27
N ARG A 557 -3.77 16.22 28.88
CA ARG A 557 -3.21 15.62 27.66
C ARG A 557 -2.96 14.15 27.90
N ILE A 558 -3.27 13.32 26.90
CA ILE A 558 -3.02 11.88 26.97
C ILE A 558 -1.51 11.66 26.94
N VAL A 559 -0.98 11.08 28.01
CA VAL A 559 0.47 10.77 28.15
C VAL A 559 0.74 9.29 27.90
N LYS A 560 -0.27 8.45 28.10
CA LYS A 560 -0.20 7.01 27.85
C LYS A 560 -1.59 6.47 27.60
N ILE A 561 -1.75 5.63 26.58
CA ILE A 561 -3.07 5.24 26.10
C ILE A 561 -3.64 4.06 26.88
N THR A 562 -2.82 3.16 27.46
CA THR A 562 -3.39 1.98 28.14
C THR A 562 -2.61 1.48 29.37
N ARG A 563 -3.36 1.12 30.43
CA ARG A 563 -2.96 0.18 31.50
C ARG A 563 -3.88 -1.04 31.53
N LEU A 564 -3.32 -2.23 31.74
CA LEU A 564 -4.09 -3.45 31.99
C LEU A 564 -4.75 -3.30 33.36
N THR A 565 -6.08 -3.29 33.41
CA THR A 565 -6.80 -3.22 34.69
C THR A 565 -6.89 -4.61 35.32
N ALA A 566 -7.07 -4.68 36.64
CA ALA A 566 -7.18 -5.96 37.35
C ALA A 566 -8.40 -6.77 36.86
N GLU A 567 -9.45 -6.08 36.47
CA GLU A 567 -10.67 -6.63 35.89
C GLU A 567 -10.45 -7.16 34.48
N ASN A 568 -9.74 -6.42 33.61
CA ASN A 568 -9.39 -6.90 32.28
C ASN A 568 -8.48 -8.14 32.38
N ALA A 569 -7.48 -8.08 33.27
CA ALA A 569 -6.62 -9.22 33.55
C ALA A 569 -7.43 -10.43 33.98
N ARG A 570 -8.41 -10.25 34.88
CA ARG A 570 -9.28 -11.33 35.36
C ARG A 570 -10.08 -12.00 34.25
N ILE A 571 -10.69 -11.22 33.34
CA ILE A 571 -11.42 -11.78 32.21
C ILE A 571 -10.48 -12.55 31.26
N LEU A 572 -9.30 -11.98 30.99
CA LEU A 572 -8.28 -12.58 30.12
C LEU A 572 -7.65 -13.87 30.67
N GLU A 573 -7.79 -14.17 31.97
CA GLU A 573 -7.43 -15.48 32.51
C GLU A 573 -8.28 -16.62 31.91
N GLY A 574 -9.51 -16.32 31.47
CA GLY A 574 -10.46 -17.30 30.93
C GLY A 574 -10.45 -17.46 29.42
N THR A 575 -9.59 -16.76 28.68
CA THR A 575 -9.60 -16.76 27.20
C THR A 575 -8.47 -17.59 26.59
N ASP A 576 -8.70 -18.19 25.42
CA ASP A 576 -7.66 -18.89 24.67
C ASP A 576 -6.80 -17.90 23.88
N ALA A 577 -7.45 -16.88 23.30
CA ALA A 577 -6.87 -15.97 22.34
C ALA A 577 -7.44 -14.56 22.42
N VAL A 578 -6.70 -13.57 21.90
CA VAL A 578 -7.15 -12.18 21.81
C VAL A 578 -6.95 -11.58 20.42
N ILE A 579 -7.85 -10.66 20.09
CA ILE A 579 -7.66 -9.69 19.01
C ILE A 579 -7.53 -8.32 19.65
N ILE A 580 -6.42 -7.63 19.37
CA ILE A 580 -6.16 -6.28 19.88
C ILE A 580 -6.74 -5.27 18.91
N VAL A 581 -7.63 -4.40 19.38
CA VAL A 581 -8.25 -3.34 18.57
C VAL A 581 -7.84 -1.98 19.13
N SER A 582 -7.06 -1.22 18.38
CA SER A 582 -6.54 0.09 18.81
C SER A 582 -6.80 1.13 17.73
N ASN A 583 -6.83 2.41 18.06
CA ASN A 583 -6.87 3.51 17.09
C ASN A 583 -5.52 4.25 16.97
N ASN A 584 -4.45 3.68 17.53
CA ASN A 584 -3.10 4.22 17.50
C ASN A 584 -2.05 3.08 17.55
N PRO A 585 -1.05 3.04 16.65
CA PRO A 585 0.01 2.04 16.67
C PRO A 585 0.70 1.84 18.02
N GLN A 586 0.91 2.92 18.79
CA GLN A 586 1.54 2.81 20.11
C GLN A 586 0.64 2.06 21.11
N GLY A 587 -0.68 2.29 21.07
CA GLY A 587 -1.64 1.57 21.90
C GLY A 587 -1.69 0.08 21.57
N ALA A 588 -1.68 -0.26 20.28
CA ALA A 588 -1.59 -1.64 19.81
C ALA A 588 -0.33 -2.36 20.30
N ALA A 589 0.84 -1.71 20.18
CA ALA A 589 2.12 -2.27 20.61
C ALA A 589 2.19 -2.46 22.14
N GLU A 590 1.63 -1.51 22.91
CA GLU A 590 1.52 -1.63 24.37
C GLU A 590 0.63 -2.80 24.78
N TRP A 591 -0.56 -2.93 24.19
CA TRP A 591 -1.45 -4.07 24.45
C TRP A 591 -0.79 -5.39 24.10
N LYS A 592 -0.11 -5.48 22.95
CA LYS A 592 0.63 -6.68 22.54
C LYS A 592 1.63 -7.07 23.63
N LYS A 593 2.45 -6.13 24.07
CA LYS A 593 3.44 -6.34 25.13
C LYS A 593 2.79 -6.77 26.45
N LEU A 594 1.68 -6.15 26.86
CA LEU A 594 0.97 -6.50 28.10
C LEU A 594 0.42 -7.93 28.06
N ILE A 595 -0.12 -8.36 26.92
CA ILE A 595 -0.63 -9.72 26.72
C ILE A 595 0.51 -10.75 26.69
N GLU A 596 1.60 -10.47 25.96
CA GLU A 596 2.75 -11.36 25.85
C GLU A 596 3.49 -11.54 27.18
N THR A 597 3.66 -10.46 27.95
CA THR A 597 4.34 -10.50 29.24
C THR A 597 3.43 -10.99 30.38
N GLY A 598 2.11 -10.87 30.21
CA GLY A 598 1.12 -11.21 31.24
C GLY A 598 1.17 -10.31 32.48
N VAL A 599 1.97 -9.24 32.47
CA VAL A 599 2.18 -8.35 33.61
C VAL A 599 2.22 -6.90 33.15
N ASP A 600 1.46 -6.04 33.80
CA ASP A 600 1.63 -4.58 33.68
C ASP A 600 2.79 -4.13 34.57
N PRO A 601 3.92 -3.68 33.98
CA PRO A 601 5.11 -3.32 34.76
C PRO A 601 4.91 -2.08 35.63
N GLU A 602 3.90 -1.24 35.36
CA GLU A 602 3.64 -0.03 36.14
C GLU A 602 2.74 -0.31 37.34
N THR A 603 1.72 -1.13 37.16
CA THR A 603 0.69 -1.39 38.19
C THR A 603 0.95 -2.68 38.95
N GLY A 604 1.78 -3.58 38.43
CA GLY A 604 2.02 -4.91 38.96
C GLY A 604 0.87 -5.89 38.73
N VAL A 605 -0.19 -5.48 38.02
CA VAL A 605 -1.34 -6.34 37.66
C VAL A 605 -0.85 -7.50 36.80
N ARG A 606 -1.30 -8.72 37.11
CA ARG A 606 -0.92 -9.95 36.40
C ARG A 606 -2.13 -10.69 35.86
N ILE A 607 -1.97 -11.32 34.71
CA ILE A 607 -2.90 -12.31 34.18
C ILE A 607 -2.46 -13.68 34.70
N ASN A 608 -3.20 -14.27 35.63
CA ASN A 608 -2.81 -15.55 36.24
C ASN A 608 -3.30 -16.72 35.37
N ARG A 609 -2.41 -17.30 34.57
CA ARG A 609 -2.71 -18.41 33.65
C ARG A 609 -1.52 -19.33 33.43
N ASP A 610 -1.80 -20.61 33.21
CA ASP A 610 -0.79 -21.66 33.05
C ASP A 610 -0.28 -21.81 31.61
N LYS A 611 -1.05 -21.32 30.63
CA LYS A 611 -0.70 -21.30 29.20
C LYS A 611 -0.60 -19.85 28.73
N PRO A 612 0.18 -19.46 27.72
CA PRO A 612 0.17 -18.09 27.18
C PRO A 612 -1.12 -17.78 26.39
N ILE A 613 -1.57 -16.51 26.33
CA ILE A 613 -2.68 -16.08 25.45
C ILE A 613 -2.15 -16.00 24.03
N GLN A 614 -2.87 -16.59 23.07
CA GLN A 614 -2.52 -16.39 21.66
C GLN A 614 -3.01 -15.02 21.17
N ILE A 615 -2.12 -14.20 20.61
CA ILE A 615 -2.53 -12.98 19.90
C ILE A 615 -2.77 -13.37 18.45
N ILE A 616 -4.03 -13.33 18.02
CA ILE A 616 -4.44 -13.85 16.71
C ILE A 616 -4.70 -12.74 15.69
N GLY A 617 -4.71 -11.49 16.16
CA GLY A 617 -4.84 -10.31 15.31
C GLY A 617 -4.56 -9.01 16.06
N ILE A 618 -4.04 -8.03 15.34
CA ILE A 618 -3.91 -6.64 15.79
C ILE A 618 -4.61 -5.78 14.74
N TYR A 619 -5.75 -5.22 15.10
CA TYR A 619 -6.56 -4.34 14.27
C TYR A 619 -6.36 -2.89 14.67
N GLN A 620 -5.90 -2.04 13.75
CA GLN A 620 -5.94 -0.61 13.96
C GLN A 620 -7.22 -0.05 13.33
N SER A 621 -8.17 0.37 14.16
CA SER A 621 -9.33 1.12 13.72
C SER A 621 -8.87 2.50 13.28
N ILE A 622 -8.83 2.73 11.96
CA ILE A 622 -8.72 4.07 11.42
C ILE A 622 -9.99 4.83 11.83
N LEU A 623 -9.83 5.84 12.69
CA LEU A 623 -10.86 6.86 12.87
C LEU A 623 -10.84 7.70 11.58
N GLU A 624 -11.74 7.44 10.64
CA GLU A 624 -11.99 8.41 9.55
C GLU A 624 -12.56 9.67 10.21
N GLY A 625 -11.71 10.62 10.59
CA GLY A 625 -12.10 11.92 11.11
C GLY A 625 -12.09 12.95 10.00
N ASN A 626 -13.22 13.22 9.33
CA ASN A 626 -13.28 14.39 8.46
C ASN A 626 -13.53 15.62 9.35
N ILE A 627 -12.54 16.49 9.51
CA ILE A 627 -12.76 17.84 10.03
C ILE A 627 -13.40 18.64 8.88
N GLN A 628 -14.71 18.86 8.97
CA GLN A 628 -15.36 19.85 8.12
C GLN A 628 -15.38 21.18 8.87
N GLU A 629 -14.79 22.19 8.25
CA GLU A 629 -14.94 23.58 8.65
C GLU A 629 -16.31 24.03 8.13
N THR A 630 -17.22 24.35 9.04
CA THR A 630 -18.54 24.86 8.68
C THR A 630 -18.40 26.23 8.01
N ALA A 631 -19.45 26.69 7.31
CA ALA A 631 -19.48 28.03 6.72
C ALA A 631 -19.29 29.18 7.75
N THR A 632 -19.39 28.90 9.05
CA THR A 632 -19.14 29.85 10.15
C THR A 632 -17.70 29.82 10.67
N GLY A 633 -16.82 28.98 10.10
CA GLY A 633 -15.43 28.83 10.55
C GLY A 633 -15.27 27.92 11.79
N GLU A 634 -16.34 27.25 12.24
CA GLU A 634 -16.23 26.24 13.30
C GLU A 634 -15.71 24.92 12.71
N LYS A 635 -14.57 24.46 13.24
CA LYS A 635 -14.02 23.15 12.92
C LYS A 635 -14.80 22.08 13.67
N THR A 636 -15.77 21.47 13.01
CA THR A 636 -16.48 20.29 13.53
C THR A 636 -15.82 19.03 12.97
N GLY A 637 -15.16 18.26 13.85
CA GLY A 637 -14.66 16.93 13.52
C GLY A 637 -15.81 15.92 13.47
N ILE A 638 -16.11 15.38 12.29
CA ILE A 638 -16.94 14.19 12.17
C ILE A 638 -16.01 13.00 12.37
N ILE A 639 -16.04 12.42 13.56
CA ILE A 639 -15.34 11.18 13.88
C ILE A 639 -16.20 10.01 13.38
N THR A 640 -15.91 9.46 12.20
CA THR A 640 -16.52 8.20 11.76
C THR A 640 -15.76 7.01 12.36
N ASN A 641 -16.26 6.50 13.49
CA ASN A 641 -16.05 5.11 13.90
C ASN A 641 -16.64 4.19 12.83
N LEU A 642 -15.90 3.15 12.40
CA LEU A 642 -16.35 1.96 11.65
C LEU A 642 -17.85 2.02 11.32
N ASP A 643 -18.17 2.73 10.24
CA ASP A 643 -19.54 2.93 9.80
C ASP A 643 -20.03 1.60 9.21
N ARG A 644 -21.00 0.94 9.86
CA ARG A 644 -21.51 -0.37 9.43
C ARG A 644 -22.20 -0.31 8.05
N GLY A 645 -22.76 0.85 7.68
CA GLY A 645 -23.39 1.06 6.37
C GLY A 645 -22.36 1.20 5.23
N LYS A 646 -21.18 1.75 5.53
CA LYS A 646 -19.99 1.60 4.67
C LYS A 646 -19.39 0.19 4.81
N ALA A 647 -19.43 -0.43 6.00
CA ALA A 647 -18.90 -1.75 6.29
C ALA A 647 -19.53 -2.86 5.46
N GLU A 648 -20.86 -2.94 5.43
CA GLU A 648 -21.57 -3.98 4.67
C GLU A 648 -21.44 -3.80 3.15
N LYS A 649 -21.10 -2.58 2.68
CA LYS A 649 -20.95 -2.28 1.24
C LYS A 649 -19.50 -2.22 0.74
N LYS A 650 -18.50 -1.99 1.60
CA LYS A 650 -17.08 -1.80 1.24
C LYS A 650 -16.10 -2.71 1.99
N TYR A 651 -16.49 -3.25 3.14
CA TYR A 651 -15.58 -3.90 4.06
C TYR A 651 -15.77 -5.41 3.98
N ASN A 652 -14.67 -6.12 3.70
CA ASN A 652 -14.56 -7.54 4.02
C ASN A 652 -13.37 -7.86 4.96
N PRO A 653 -13.27 -7.22 6.16
CA PRO A 653 -12.38 -7.69 7.23
C PRO A 653 -12.71 -9.15 7.66
N ALA A 654 -13.86 -9.62 7.18
CA ALA A 654 -14.52 -10.87 7.42
C ALA A 654 -14.04 -12.04 6.55
N ILE A 655 -13.32 -11.87 5.44
CA ILE A 655 -12.72 -13.02 4.74
C ILE A 655 -11.37 -13.35 5.37
N PHE A 656 -10.51 -12.36 5.61
CA PHE A 656 -9.12 -12.62 5.95
C PHE A 656 -8.95 -13.31 7.33
N THR A 657 -9.46 -12.66 8.38
CA THR A 657 -9.36 -13.17 9.75
C THR A 657 -10.13 -14.49 9.86
N THR A 658 -11.35 -14.53 9.33
CA THR A 658 -12.27 -15.67 9.39
C THR A 658 -11.84 -16.88 8.55
N ALA A 659 -11.12 -16.68 7.45
CA ALA A 659 -10.57 -17.74 6.61
C ALA A 659 -9.62 -18.67 7.35
N ILE A 660 -8.71 -18.06 8.10
CA ILE A 660 -7.70 -18.76 8.89
C ILE A 660 -8.34 -19.61 10.00
N PHE A 661 -9.51 -19.21 10.51
CA PHE A 661 -10.15 -19.89 11.65
C PHE A 661 -11.09 -21.04 11.27
N VAL A 662 -11.58 -21.11 10.03
CA VAL A 662 -12.79 -21.90 9.75
C VAL A 662 -12.56 -23.21 8.98
N SER A 663 -11.50 -23.38 8.19
CA SER A 663 -11.46 -24.57 7.32
C SER A 663 -11.05 -25.87 8.04
N GLU A 664 -10.10 -25.87 8.97
CA GLU A 664 -9.72 -27.11 9.69
C GLU A 664 -10.29 -27.23 11.10
N ALA A 665 -10.30 -26.16 11.91
CA ALA A 665 -10.75 -26.22 13.30
C ALA A 665 -12.24 -26.55 13.45
N VAL A 666 -13.07 -25.97 12.56
CA VAL A 666 -14.53 -26.17 12.59
C VAL A 666 -14.92 -27.47 11.89
N GLU A 667 -14.22 -27.89 10.83
CA GLU A 667 -14.49 -29.17 10.19
C GLU A 667 -14.02 -30.37 11.03
N ARG A 668 -12.85 -30.30 11.70
CA ARG A 668 -12.38 -31.37 12.62
C ARG A 668 -13.26 -31.53 13.86
N ARG A 669 -13.97 -30.50 14.30
CA ARG A 669 -14.93 -30.56 15.44
C ARG A 669 -16.32 -31.08 15.03
N LYS A 670 -16.62 -31.10 13.73
CA LYS A 670 -17.87 -31.66 13.17
C LYS A 670 -17.76 -33.16 12.87
N GLN A 671 -16.54 -33.69 12.78
CA GLN A 671 -16.22 -35.13 12.76
C GLN A 671 -16.16 -35.66 14.19
#